data_AF-A0A8H8TUZ7-F1
#
_entry.id   AF-A0A8H8TUZ7-F1
#
_cell.length_a   1.000
_cell.length_b   1.000
_cell.length_c   1.000
_cell.angle_alpha   90.00
_cell.angle_beta   90.00
_cell.angle_gamma   90.00
#
_symmetry.space_group_name_H-M   'P 1'
#
loop_
_entity.id
_entity.type
_entity.pdbx_description
1 polymer ?
#
loop_
_entity_poly.entity_id
_entity_poly.type
_entity_poly.pdbx_seq_one_letter_code
_entity_poly.pdbx_strand_id
1 'polypeptide(L)'
;MRSRARRRRKQLVKKAKSKHELQQMDDKLRKMCLKVSKCIENLQQKWMDAKVVQLRDKISFVVGVLNLVVSSLVFALRPGYIPMVYSALALYLLLRVWSYMSKKWHYFLFDFFYFFNVAYLLFLWVFPGSEFLFTVIATWRNSLVFHSLEKMTSLFIHLYPPFVFTTITHFIPEDVAVERYPALKNLKMLNGYTAFWFLVYYKLIVIRKKSKIETGKHINSYSTMSKGKGPVANLLGKAPERRREPAFMLLQFVYTIITTLPAPLILYPSQTASAVFFTGIFTVSVWNGASYYVEVFGQRFEKELLQLKQELEAMQRTESVLNNSGSPPAVTPGIGEEGKQLGEEEGEVEVEESEVAAAASGMPELGIPEPTSDGKPATGADKITLLVWGASSSVGAYVIQLAKISGYNIIAVAGAAKDSVRELGVDSSKIVDYRDDRATVIANLNKAAGGSAFTHVYDCITSQDTVETIVELLSTAPNKGGKVTTVLSSAYDDKDTNVKLQKEKGVSFDRTMCGSVHNDKVDFGTRWFKTVTEWTVEGKIKPNKVQLLDGGLDGVPAGLKLLQENKVSNRKLVDTMPAPTSSAAAAANAVQQAASSSTMAPLNADLLQITLNENASAPDFEKLVFGQKFSPHMLIVEWNHKSGWGVPKIQPYGPLSLSPAAPVLHYASGLFEGMKAYRSADGSGKIRLFRADKNMERMNRSAARAGLPTFNGEEFIKLIKTLVRIDRDYVPHGEGQTLYLRPTLIGTPDTLGMGVPTEAKLYCICSPVGNYYSSGTGSKPVSLLARTDVVRAWPGGTGCYKLAANYAGATRPAMDALLEGYHQVLWLFGPDRQLTEVGAMNLFVVFRDQGVDSESTRYEVATAALDDGTILPGVTRDTILSLLRAYKAGNVQIEGLPKPELIDVVERKVTMDEIIEKAEKSQIAEVFGSGTAAVVCSVDKIGFEGMDIPIPIQADGMSAFMRTMLREVTGRQWGAIPCPEWSTVC
;
A
#
# COMPACT_ATOMS: atom_id res chain seq x y z
N MET A 1 -4.77 -89.47 16.46
CA MET A 1 -4.73 -88.07 16.96
C MET A 1 -3.56 -87.21 16.46
N ARG A 2 -2.37 -87.76 16.14
CA ARG A 2 -1.17 -86.95 15.80
C ARG A 2 -1.21 -86.19 14.45
N SER A 3 -1.99 -86.63 13.45
CA SER A 3 -2.07 -85.94 12.14
C SER A 3 -2.95 -84.68 12.15
N ARG A 4 -4.03 -84.66 12.95
CA ARG A 4 -4.91 -83.49 13.15
C ARG A 4 -4.21 -82.35 13.87
N ALA A 5 -3.38 -82.66 14.88
CA ALA A 5 -2.60 -81.66 15.62
C ALA A 5 -1.53 -80.98 14.73
N ARG A 6 -0.87 -81.75 13.84
CA ARG A 6 0.14 -81.21 12.92
C ARG A 6 -0.48 -80.33 11.82
N ARG A 7 -1.69 -80.68 11.32
CA ARG A 7 -2.47 -79.83 10.40
C ARG A 7 -2.96 -78.54 11.07
N ARG A 8 -3.47 -78.61 12.31
CA ARG A 8 -3.87 -77.41 13.09
C ARG A 8 -2.69 -76.49 13.37
N ARG A 9 -1.52 -77.03 13.74
CA ARG A 9 -0.29 -76.24 13.96
C ARG A 9 0.20 -75.59 12.67
N LYS A 10 0.20 -76.30 11.53
CA LYS A 10 0.52 -75.69 10.22
C LYS A 10 -0.49 -74.61 9.81
N GLN A 11 -1.78 -74.80 10.05
CA GLN A 11 -2.81 -73.78 9.80
C GLN A 11 -2.66 -72.57 10.73
N LEU A 12 -2.37 -72.77 12.02
CA LEU A 12 -2.15 -71.69 12.99
C LEU A 12 -0.87 -70.92 12.69
N VAL A 13 0.21 -71.58 12.29
CA VAL A 13 1.46 -70.93 11.86
C VAL A 13 1.26 -70.19 10.54
N LYS A 14 0.49 -70.72 9.59
CA LYS A 14 0.15 -70.03 8.33
C LYS A 14 -0.78 -68.83 8.56
N LYS A 15 -1.72 -68.94 9.49
CA LYS A 15 -2.64 -67.87 9.92
C LYS A 15 -1.91 -66.81 10.79
N ALA A 16 -0.92 -67.20 11.57
CA ALA A 16 -0.07 -66.30 12.35
C ALA A 16 0.96 -65.60 11.45
N LYS A 17 1.57 -66.29 10.47
CA LYS A 17 2.37 -65.67 9.41
C LYS A 17 1.56 -64.70 8.58
N SER A 18 0.36 -65.10 8.10
CA SER A 18 -0.47 -64.17 7.32
C SER A 18 -0.97 -62.99 8.16
N LYS A 19 -1.18 -63.16 9.47
CA LYS A 19 -1.56 -62.07 10.38
C LYS A 19 -0.37 -61.14 10.66
N HIS A 20 0.84 -61.67 10.84
CA HIS A 20 2.06 -60.87 11.01
C HIS A 20 2.48 -60.17 9.72
N GLU A 21 2.31 -60.83 8.56
CA GLU A 21 2.49 -60.24 7.23
C GLU A 21 1.41 -59.18 6.98
N LEU A 22 0.14 -59.39 7.37
CA LEU A 22 -0.89 -58.35 7.35
C LEU A 22 -0.52 -57.17 8.25
N GLN A 23 0.00 -57.43 9.45
CA GLN A 23 0.36 -56.39 10.41
C GLN A 23 1.58 -55.60 9.94
N GLN A 24 2.57 -56.26 9.33
CA GLN A 24 3.69 -55.60 8.66
C GLN A 24 3.23 -54.84 7.41
N MET A 25 2.24 -55.34 6.67
CA MET A 25 1.64 -54.63 5.54
C MET A 25 0.86 -53.41 6.01
N ASP A 26 0.09 -53.51 7.08
CA ASP A 26 -0.69 -52.43 7.70
C ASP A 26 0.23 -51.38 8.33
N ASP A 27 1.35 -51.79 8.93
CA ASP A 27 2.38 -50.88 9.45
C ASP A 27 3.16 -50.21 8.31
N LYS A 28 3.45 -50.94 7.22
CA LYS A 28 4.02 -50.34 6.00
C LYS A 28 3.02 -49.39 5.34
N LEU A 29 1.73 -49.73 5.29
CA LEU A 29 0.65 -48.89 4.79
C LEU A 29 0.45 -47.67 5.68
N ARG A 30 0.52 -47.80 7.02
CA ARG A 30 0.49 -46.65 7.95
C ARG A 30 1.71 -45.77 7.78
N LYS A 31 2.91 -46.33 7.68
CA LYS A 31 4.14 -45.56 7.42
C LYS A 31 4.12 -44.89 6.05
N MET A 32 3.57 -45.55 5.03
CA MET A 32 3.32 -44.93 3.72
C MET A 32 2.27 -43.84 3.80
N CYS A 33 1.13 -44.08 4.45
CA CYS A 33 0.08 -43.07 4.65
C CYS A 33 0.60 -41.88 5.46
N LEU A 34 1.44 -42.09 6.48
CA LEU A 34 2.10 -41.03 7.24
C LEU A 34 3.12 -40.26 6.38
N LYS A 35 3.95 -40.96 5.58
CA LYS A 35 4.85 -40.31 4.62
C LYS A 35 4.09 -39.53 3.55
N VAL A 36 2.97 -40.07 3.05
CA VAL A 36 2.10 -39.44 2.06
C VAL A 36 1.37 -38.27 2.69
N SER A 37 0.85 -38.38 3.92
CA SER A 37 0.22 -37.28 4.65
C SER A 37 1.21 -36.16 4.92
N LYS A 38 2.43 -36.50 5.36
CA LYS A 38 3.51 -35.51 5.59
C LYS A 38 4.02 -34.90 4.29
N CYS A 39 4.03 -35.66 3.19
CA CYS A 39 4.32 -35.16 1.84
C CYS A 39 3.20 -34.25 1.33
N ILE A 40 1.93 -34.58 1.59
CA ILE A 40 0.75 -33.76 1.28
C ILE A 40 0.76 -32.49 2.13
N GLU A 41 1.08 -32.55 3.43
CA GLU A 41 1.22 -31.39 4.32
C GLU A 41 2.37 -30.48 3.88
N ASN A 42 3.55 -31.04 3.57
CA ASN A 42 4.67 -30.27 3.02
C ASN A 42 4.34 -29.68 1.63
N LEU A 43 3.62 -30.42 0.78
CA LEU A 43 3.12 -29.93 -0.50
C LEU A 43 2.10 -28.82 -0.28
N GLN A 44 1.21 -28.92 0.70
CA GLN A 44 0.15 -27.98 1.03
C GLN A 44 0.71 -26.70 1.68
N GLN A 45 1.74 -26.80 2.51
CA GLN A 45 2.53 -25.67 3.00
C GLN A 45 3.27 -24.98 1.84
N LYS A 46 3.95 -25.73 0.95
CA LYS A 46 4.52 -25.18 -0.28
C LYS A 46 3.45 -24.61 -1.22
N TRP A 47 2.24 -25.14 -1.21
CA TRP A 47 1.10 -24.66 -2.03
C TRP A 47 0.50 -23.35 -1.52
N MET A 48 0.75 -23.03 -0.25
CA MET A 48 0.29 -21.82 0.42
C MET A 48 1.40 -20.76 0.53
N ASP A 49 2.63 -21.09 0.11
CA ASP A 49 3.70 -20.13 -0.10
C ASP A 49 3.23 -19.07 -1.11
N ALA A 50 3.37 -17.79 -0.75
CA ALA A 50 2.88 -16.67 -1.54
C ALA A 50 3.39 -16.71 -2.99
N LYS A 51 4.63 -17.20 -3.20
CA LYS A 51 5.21 -17.39 -4.53
C LYS A 51 4.48 -18.45 -5.36
N VAL A 52 4.04 -19.54 -4.74
CA VAL A 52 3.33 -20.65 -5.41
C VAL A 52 1.87 -20.29 -5.67
N VAL A 53 1.23 -19.56 -4.76
CA VAL A 53 -0.12 -19.01 -4.97
C VAL A 53 -0.12 -18.04 -6.16
N GLN A 54 0.86 -17.12 -6.21
CA GLN A 54 1.02 -16.20 -7.35
C GLN A 54 1.31 -16.93 -8.66
N LEU A 55 2.13 -17.99 -8.65
CA LEU A 55 2.40 -18.80 -9.84
C LEU A 55 1.15 -19.53 -10.35
N ARG A 56 0.36 -20.13 -9.45
CA ARG A 56 -0.90 -20.80 -9.80
C ARG A 56 -1.90 -19.81 -10.42
N ASP A 57 -2.00 -18.62 -9.86
CA ASP A 57 -2.95 -17.60 -10.34
C ASP A 57 -2.51 -17.08 -11.72
N LYS A 58 -1.21 -16.93 -11.97
CA LYS A 58 -0.65 -16.64 -13.30
C LYS A 58 -0.93 -17.75 -14.31
N ILE A 59 -0.73 -19.02 -13.95
CA ILE A 59 -1.01 -20.16 -14.83
C ILE A 59 -2.51 -20.22 -15.16
N SER A 60 -3.38 -20.10 -14.16
CA SER A 60 -4.83 -20.07 -14.35
C SER A 60 -5.25 -18.94 -15.28
N PHE A 61 -4.64 -17.76 -15.13
CA PHE A 61 -4.92 -16.60 -15.96
C PHE A 61 -4.54 -16.85 -17.42
N VAL A 62 -3.29 -17.25 -17.68
CA VAL A 62 -2.78 -17.50 -19.04
C VAL A 62 -3.60 -18.59 -19.73
N VAL A 63 -3.82 -19.72 -19.05
CA VAL A 63 -4.61 -20.83 -19.57
C VAL A 63 -6.05 -20.39 -19.85
N GLY A 64 -6.66 -19.61 -18.95
CA GLY A 64 -8.04 -19.16 -19.11
C GLY A 64 -8.24 -18.22 -20.29
N VAL A 65 -7.33 -17.26 -20.47
CA VAL A 65 -7.34 -16.33 -21.61
C VAL A 65 -7.07 -17.06 -22.92
N LEU A 66 -6.05 -17.92 -22.96
CA LEU A 66 -5.73 -18.71 -24.15
C LEU A 66 -6.90 -19.62 -24.54
N ASN A 67 -7.57 -20.27 -23.60
CA ASN A 67 -8.73 -21.11 -23.90
C ASN A 67 -9.87 -20.30 -24.54
N LEU A 68 -10.14 -19.09 -24.06
CA LEU A 68 -11.16 -18.22 -24.65
C LEU A 68 -10.80 -17.79 -26.08
N VAL A 69 -9.55 -17.33 -26.28
CA VAL A 69 -9.06 -16.85 -27.58
C VAL A 69 -8.99 -18.00 -28.59
N VAL A 70 -8.35 -19.12 -28.23
CA VAL A 70 -8.19 -20.28 -29.11
C VAL A 70 -9.53 -20.89 -29.47
N SER A 71 -10.44 -21.06 -28.50
CA SER A 71 -11.76 -21.64 -28.79
C SER A 71 -12.59 -20.74 -29.74
N SER A 72 -12.49 -19.41 -29.57
CA SER A 72 -13.16 -18.46 -30.46
C SER A 72 -12.56 -18.46 -31.85
N LEU A 73 -11.22 -18.52 -31.96
CA LEU A 73 -10.51 -18.57 -33.23
C LEU A 73 -10.79 -19.87 -34.00
N VAL A 74 -10.77 -21.01 -33.31
CA VAL A 74 -11.10 -22.32 -33.90
C VAL A 74 -12.56 -22.32 -34.37
N PHE A 75 -13.48 -21.76 -33.60
CA PHE A 75 -14.89 -21.66 -34.00
C PHE A 75 -15.07 -20.81 -35.25
N ALA A 76 -14.38 -19.66 -35.33
CA ALA A 76 -14.46 -18.76 -36.47
C ALA A 76 -13.84 -19.34 -37.76
N LEU A 77 -12.70 -20.03 -37.65
CA LEU A 77 -11.96 -20.51 -38.82
C LEU A 77 -12.34 -21.94 -39.24
N ARG A 78 -12.57 -22.83 -38.27
CA ARG A 78 -12.75 -24.27 -38.49
C ARG A 78 -13.68 -24.88 -37.41
N PRO A 79 -14.99 -24.58 -37.42
CA PRO A 79 -15.94 -24.99 -36.38
C PRO A 79 -15.96 -26.52 -36.13
N GLY A 80 -15.68 -27.34 -37.14
CA GLY A 80 -15.58 -28.80 -37.01
C GLY A 80 -14.54 -29.33 -36.00
N TYR A 81 -13.59 -28.48 -35.55
CA TYR A 81 -12.60 -28.85 -34.52
C TYR A 81 -13.04 -28.56 -33.09
N ILE A 82 -14.16 -27.86 -32.87
CA ILE A 82 -14.65 -27.54 -31.52
C ILE A 82 -14.91 -28.77 -30.65
N PRO A 83 -15.44 -29.90 -31.15
CA PRO A 83 -15.53 -31.14 -30.36
C PRO A 83 -14.17 -31.67 -29.87
N MET A 84 -13.11 -31.48 -30.65
CA MET A 84 -11.74 -31.87 -30.25
C MET A 84 -11.19 -30.94 -29.17
N VAL A 85 -11.40 -29.63 -29.31
CA VAL A 85 -11.03 -28.63 -28.30
C VAL A 85 -11.72 -28.93 -26.98
N TYR A 86 -13.03 -29.19 -27.00
CA TYR A 86 -13.78 -29.59 -25.81
C TYR A 86 -13.23 -30.86 -25.16
N SER A 87 -12.86 -31.86 -25.96
CA SER A 87 -12.30 -33.12 -25.46
C SER A 87 -10.92 -32.95 -24.83
N ALA A 88 -10.08 -32.07 -25.39
CA ALA A 88 -8.79 -31.72 -24.80
C ALA A 88 -8.98 -30.97 -23.47
N LEU A 89 -9.91 -30.03 -23.42
CA LEU A 89 -10.22 -29.28 -22.20
C LEU A 89 -10.91 -30.14 -21.13
N ALA A 90 -11.58 -31.23 -21.50
CA ALA A 90 -12.13 -32.18 -20.55
C ALA A 90 -11.06 -32.84 -19.65
N LEU A 91 -9.78 -32.76 -20.01
CA LEU A 91 -8.68 -33.16 -19.12
C LEU A 91 -8.64 -32.34 -17.82
N TYR A 92 -9.19 -31.11 -17.79
CA TYR A 92 -9.38 -30.35 -16.54
C TYR A 92 -10.30 -31.08 -15.54
N LEU A 93 -11.20 -31.94 -16.01
CA LEU A 93 -12.05 -32.74 -15.13
C LEU A 93 -11.24 -33.76 -14.35
N LEU A 94 -10.12 -34.27 -14.88
CA LEU A 94 -9.24 -35.19 -14.15
C LEU A 94 -8.55 -34.50 -12.98
N LEU A 95 -8.11 -33.25 -13.18
CA LEU A 95 -7.57 -32.41 -12.10
C LEU A 95 -8.63 -32.12 -11.04
N ARG A 96 -9.89 -31.91 -11.45
CA ARG A 96 -11.03 -31.75 -10.53
C ARG A 96 -11.30 -33.00 -9.72
N VAL A 97 -11.28 -34.18 -10.35
CA VAL A 97 -11.46 -35.47 -9.67
C VAL A 97 -10.39 -35.63 -8.59
N TRP A 98 -9.12 -35.39 -8.92
CA TRP A 98 -8.03 -35.47 -7.96
C TRP A 98 -8.19 -34.47 -6.80
N SER A 99 -8.53 -33.22 -7.09
CA SER A 99 -8.76 -32.17 -6.08
C SER A 99 -9.92 -32.51 -5.13
N TYR A 100 -11.03 -33.02 -5.66
CA TYR A 100 -12.19 -33.35 -4.83
C TYR A 100 -11.99 -34.66 -4.04
N MET A 101 -11.19 -35.59 -4.56
CA MET A 101 -10.80 -36.79 -3.82
C MET A 101 -9.92 -36.44 -2.61
N SER A 102 -8.93 -35.55 -2.77
CA SER A 102 -8.08 -35.08 -1.67
C SER A 102 -8.85 -34.27 -0.62
N LYS A 103 -9.81 -33.42 -1.03
CA LYS A 103 -10.67 -32.63 -0.14
C LYS A 103 -11.86 -33.40 0.48
N LYS A 104 -12.03 -34.69 0.17
CA LYS A 104 -13.22 -35.51 0.54
C LYS A 104 -14.57 -34.97 0.01
N TRP A 105 -14.54 -34.21 -1.08
CA TRP A 105 -15.71 -33.64 -1.79
C TRP A 105 -16.14 -34.46 -3.01
N HIS A 106 -15.59 -35.66 -3.19
CA HIS A 106 -15.80 -36.50 -4.37
C HIS A 106 -17.25 -36.91 -4.63
N TYR A 107 -18.17 -36.76 -3.68
CA TYR A 107 -19.60 -36.99 -3.94
C TYR A 107 -20.24 -35.90 -4.82
N PHE A 108 -19.65 -34.71 -4.92
CA PHE A 108 -20.05 -33.70 -5.91
C PHE A 108 -19.81 -34.11 -7.36
N LEU A 109 -18.87 -35.03 -7.62
CA LEU A 109 -18.57 -35.50 -8.98
C LEU A 109 -19.70 -36.34 -9.56
N PHE A 110 -20.69 -36.75 -8.75
CA PHE A 110 -21.88 -37.47 -9.20
C PHE A 110 -23.02 -36.52 -9.61
N ASP A 111 -22.86 -35.21 -9.44
CA ASP A 111 -23.85 -34.24 -9.88
C ASP A 111 -24.07 -34.29 -11.38
N PHE A 112 -25.26 -33.86 -11.78
CA PHE A 112 -25.75 -34.01 -13.15
C PHE A 112 -24.80 -33.47 -14.22
N PHE A 113 -24.16 -32.32 -13.97
CA PHE A 113 -23.27 -31.68 -14.95
C PHE A 113 -21.97 -32.46 -15.20
N TYR A 114 -21.42 -33.11 -14.17
CA TYR A 114 -20.25 -33.98 -14.35
C TYR A 114 -20.63 -35.25 -15.09
N PHE A 115 -21.76 -35.85 -14.71
CA PHE A 115 -22.33 -37.01 -15.41
C PHE A 115 -22.60 -36.71 -16.89
N PHE A 116 -23.15 -35.53 -17.15
CA PHE A 116 -23.44 -35.04 -18.49
C PHE A 116 -22.18 -34.81 -19.34
N ASN A 117 -21.15 -34.15 -18.80
CA ASN A 117 -19.89 -33.98 -19.55
C ASN A 117 -19.28 -35.33 -19.96
N VAL A 118 -19.32 -36.33 -19.07
CA VAL A 118 -18.86 -37.71 -19.37
C VAL A 118 -19.71 -38.36 -20.46
N ALA A 119 -21.04 -38.29 -20.35
CA ALA A 119 -21.94 -38.85 -21.36
C ALA A 119 -21.82 -38.15 -22.71
N TYR A 120 -21.59 -36.84 -22.72
CA TYR A 120 -21.39 -36.06 -23.94
C TYR A 120 -20.07 -36.44 -24.62
N LEU A 121 -19.00 -36.71 -23.86
CA LEU A 121 -17.76 -37.27 -24.42
C LEU A 121 -17.98 -38.68 -24.98
N LEU A 122 -18.77 -39.52 -24.31
CA LEU A 122 -19.14 -40.85 -24.83
C LEU A 122 -19.97 -40.73 -26.12
N PHE A 123 -20.86 -39.75 -26.22
CA PHE A 123 -21.57 -39.47 -27.46
C PHE A 123 -20.60 -39.06 -28.58
N LEU A 124 -19.71 -38.10 -28.32
CA LEU A 124 -18.81 -37.56 -29.35
C LEU A 124 -17.87 -38.60 -29.96
N TRP A 125 -17.46 -39.61 -29.19
CA TRP A 125 -16.38 -40.52 -29.59
C TRP A 125 -16.73 -42.00 -29.60
N VAL A 126 -17.73 -42.45 -28.82
CA VAL A 126 -18.03 -43.88 -28.65
C VAL A 126 -19.39 -44.25 -29.23
N PHE A 127 -20.41 -43.41 -29.02
CA PHE A 127 -21.79 -43.69 -29.42
C PHE A 127 -22.45 -42.49 -30.15
N PRO A 128 -21.92 -42.05 -31.30
CA PRO A 128 -22.43 -40.86 -32.01
C PRO A 128 -23.83 -41.05 -32.62
N GLY A 129 -24.30 -42.31 -32.75
CA GLY A 129 -25.67 -42.63 -33.16
C GLY A 129 -26.68 -42.64 -32.00
N SER A 130 -26.25 -42.39 -30.76
CA SER A 130 -27.14 -42.45 -29.60
C SER A 130 -27.94 -41.16 -29.41
N GLU A 131 -29.21 -41.17 -29.80
CA GLU A 131 -30.19 -40.12 -29.45
C GLU A 131 -30.30 -39.91 -27.92
N PHE A 132 -30.02 -40.96 -27.14
CA PHE A 132 -30.09 -40.93 -25.68
C PHE A 132 -29.00 -40.08 -25.02
N LEU A 133 -27.80 -39.98 -25.62
CA LEU A 133 -26.65 -39.30 -25.02
C LEU A 133 -26.46 -37.86 -25.52
N PHE A 134 -27.19 -37.45 -26.56
CA PHE A 134 -27.10 -36.11 -27.14
C PHE A 134 -28.17 -35.19 -26.54
N THR A 135 -27.76 -34.26 -25.67
CA THR A 135 -28.63 -33.27 -25.01
C THR A 135 -27.82 -32.03 -24.68
N VAL A 136 -28.46 -30.92 -24.33
CA VAL A 136 -27.81 -29.70 -23.79
C VAL A 136 -28.45 -29.30 -22.50
N ILE A 137 -27.65 -28.67 -21.64
CA ILE A 137 -28.11 -28.10 -20.39
C ILE A 137 -27.73 -26.63 -20.31
N ALA A 138 -28.68 -25.79 -19.91
CA ALA A 138 -28.49 -24.40 -19.54
C ALA A 138 -28.12 -24.24 -18.06
N THR A 139 -27.11 -23.45 -17.71
CA THR A 139 -27.01 -22.94 -16.33
C THR A 139 -26.70 -21.46 -16.29
N TRP A 140 -27.28 -20.79 -15.29
CA TRP A 140 -27.36 -19.33 -15.20
C TRP A 140 -26.39 -18.73 -14.16
N ARG A 141 -25.55 -19.54 -13.50
CA ARG A 141 -24.80 -19.09 -12.31
C ARG A 141 -23.30 -19.40 -12.33
N ASN A 142 -22.66 -19.18 -13.47
CA ASN A 142 -21.21 -19.27 -13.61
C ASN A 142 -20.57 -17.89 -13.55
N SER A 143 -19.29 -17.84 -13.16
CA SER A 143 -18.49 -16.61 -13.12
C SER A 143 -17.20 -16.84 -13.91
N LEU A 144 -16.92 -15.96 -14.88
CA LEU A 144 -15.65 -15.95 -15.58
C LEU A 144 -14.60 -15.25 -14.71
N VAL A 145 -13.70 -16.03 -14.11
CA VAL A 145 -12.67 -15.54 -13.19
C VAL A 145 -11.34 -16.18 -13.57
N PHE A 146 -10.53 -15.45 -14.34
CA PHE A 146 -9.27 -15.97 -14.87
C PHE A 146 -8.27 -16.38 -13.78
N HIS A 147 -8.32 -15.74 -12.61
CA HIS A 147 -7.38 -16.00 -11.50
C HIS A 147 -7.79 -17.20 -10.62
N SER A 148 -8.86 -17.91 -10.97
CA SER A 148 -9.33 -19.06 -10.19
C SER A 148 -9.52 -20.28 -11.09
N LEU A 149 -8.62 -21.25 -10.95
CA LEU A 149 -8.70 -22.52 -11.67
C LEU A 149 -10.03 -23.23 -11.35
N GLU A 150 -10.53 -23.11 -10.12
CA GLU A 150 -11.81 -23.69 -9.74
C GLU A 150 -13.00 -23.03 -10.45
N LYS A 151 -13.00 -21.70 -10.62
CA LYS A 151 -14.06 -21.00 -11.36
C LYS A 151 -13.95 -21.24 -12.86
N MET A 152 -12.74 -21.27 -13.42
CA MET A 152 -12.51 -21.59 -14.83
C MET A 152 -12.95 -23.01 -15.20
N THR A 153 -12.62 -24.02 -14.38
CA THR A 153 -13.10 -25.38 -14.62
C THR A 153 -14.61 -25.50 -14.44
N SER A 154 -15.23 -24.72 -13.54
CA SER A 154 -16.70 -24.66 -13.42
C SER A 154 -17.32 -24.06 -14.69
N LEU A 155 -16.79 -22.94 -15.17
CA LEU A 155 -17.25 -22.32 -16.41
C LEU A 155 -17.14 -23.28 -17.59
N PHE A 156 -16.04 -24.03 -17.71
CA PHE A 156 -15.87 -25.07 -18.72
C PHE A 156 -17.01 -26.10 -18.70
N ILE A 157 -17.26 -26.70 -17.53
CA ILE A 157 -18.30 -27.75 -17.33
C ILE A 157 -19.68 -27.31 -17.82
N HIS A 158 -19.97 -26.01 -17.72
CA HIS A 158 -21.29 -25.46 -17.96
C HIS A 158 -21.44 -24.73 -19.30
N LEU A 159 -20.37 -24.12 -19.83
CA LEU A 159 -20.41 -23.30 -21.05
C LEU A 159 -20.01 -24.08 -22.30
N TYR A 160 -19.06 -25.01 -22.20
CA TYR A 160 -18.57 -25.71 -23.39
C TYR A 160 -19.56 -26.72 -23.97
N PRO A 161 -20.35 -27.47 -23.18
CA PRO A 161 -21.34 -28.34 -23.79
C PRO A 161 -22.40 -27.64 -24.67
N PRO A 162 -23.03 -26.51 -24.25
CA PRO A 162 -23.91 -25.76 -25.16
C PRO A 162 -23.15 -25.14 -26.34
N PHE A 163 -21.88 -24.75 -26.16
CA PHE A 163 -21.04 -24.25 -27.25
C PHE A 163 -20.79 -25.32 -28.33
N VAL A 164 -20.39 -26.52 -27.91
CA VAL A 164 -20.15 -27.65 -28.81
C VAL A 164 -21.43 -28.10 -29.48
N PHE A 165 -22.54 -28.16 -28.75
CA PHE A 165 -23.84 -28.46 -29.34
C PHE A 165 -24.22 -27.45 -30.43
N THR A 166 -24.14 -26.16 -30.12
CA THR A 166 -24.46 -25.09 -31.07
C THR A 166 -23.58 -25.20 -32.31
N THR A 167 -22.29 -25.53 -32.11
CA THR A 167 -21.36 -25.73 -33.21
C THR A 167 -21.74 -26.92 -34.09
N ILE A 168 -22.01 -28.10 -33.49
CA ILE A 168 -22.38 -29.31 -34.21
C ILE A 168 -23.70 -29.15 -34.96
N THR A 169 -24.67 -28.45 -34.36
CA THR A 169 -26.04 -28.34 -34.90
C THR A 169 -26.19 -27.26 -35.95
N HIS A 170 -25.47 -26.13 -35.83
CA HIS A 170 -25.71 -24.95 -36.67
C HIS A 170 -24.51 -24.45 -37.47
N PHE A 171 -23.28 -24.85 -37.12
CA PHE A 171 -22.05 -24.29 -37.71
C PHE A 171 -21.17 -25.34 -38.40
N ILE A 172 -21.49 -26.63 -38.28
CA ILE A 172 -20.95 -27.69 -39.13
C ILE A 172 -21.96 -27.93 -40.26
N PRO A 173 -21.53 -28.03 -41.53
CA PRO A 173 -22.40 -28.39 -42.64
C PRO A 173 -23.23 -29.65 -42.34
N GLU A 174 -24.52 -29.62 -42.65
CA GLU A 174 -25.48 -30.64 -42.21
C GLU A 174 -25.11 -32.05 -42.69
N ASP A 175 -24.64 -32.17 -43.93
CA ASP A 175 -24.14 -33.42 -44.53
C ASP A 175 -22.98 -34.03 -43.71
N VAL A 176 -21.98 -33.21 -43.37
CA VAL A 176 -20.81 -33.62 -42.57
C VAL A 176 -21.19 -33.90 -41.12
N ALA A 177 -22.08 -33.08 -40.54
CA ALA A 177 -22.53 -33.22 -39.17
C ALA A 177 -23.32 -34.52 -38.97
N VAL A 178 -24.23 -34.82 -39.89
CA VAL A 178 -25.11 -36.00 -39.84
C VAL A 178 -24.36 -37.30 -40.17
N GLU A 179 -23.38 -37.25 -41.07
CA GLU A 179 -22.48 -38.39 -41.32
C GLU A 179 -21.71 -38.76 -40.05
N ARG A 180 -21.17 -37.76 -39.35
CA ARG A 180 -20.38 -37.97 -38.13
C ARG A 180 -21.24 -38.24 -36.89
N TYR A 181 -22.42 -37.64 -36.81
CA TYR A 181 -23.35 -37.73 -35.68
C TYR A 181 -24.75 -38.14 -36.16
N PRO A 182 -24.98 -39.43 -36.47
CA PRO A 182 -26.24 -39.91 -37.04
C PRO A 182 -27.47 -39.64 -36.16
N ALA A 183 -27.29 -39.48 -34.85
CA ALA A 183 -28.36 -39.12 -33.91
C ALA A 183 -29.07 -37.81 -34.25
N LEU A 184 -28.41 -36.90 -34.98
CA LEU A 184 -28.98 -35.61 -35.40
C LEU A 184 -30.23 -35.78 -36.27
N LYS A 185 -30.41 -36.90 -36.98
CA LYS A 185 -31.60 -37.11 -37.84
C LYS A 185 -32.91 -37.26 -37.06
N ASN A 186 -32.85 -37.72 -35.81
CA ASN A 186 -34.01 -38.23 -35.06
C ASN A 186 -34.08 -37.67 -33.62
N LEU A 187 -33.62 -36.44 -33.37
CA LEU A 187 -33.67 -35.88 -32.01
C LEU A 187 -35.10 -35.83 -31.46
N LYS A 188 -35.39 -36.63 -30.44
CA LYS A 188 -36.68 -36.59 -29.71
C LYS A 188 -36.65 -35.57 -28.57
N MET A 189 -37.82 -34.98 -28.28
CA MET A 189 -37.96 -33.80 -27.40
C MET A 189 -37.68 -34.04 -25.90
N LEU A 190 -37.60 -35.29 -25.42
CA LEU A 190 -37.27 -35.60 -24.02
C LEU A 190 -36.70 -37.02 -23.91
N ASN A 191 -35.51 -37.17 -23.34
CA ASN A 191 -34.91 -38.47 -23.09
C ASN A 191 -35.01 -38.87 -21.60
N GLY A 192 -35.07 -40.17 -21.32
CA GLY A 192 -35.07 -40.73 -19.95
C GLY A 192 -33.73 -40.55 -19.20
N TYR A 193 -32.79 -39.81 -19.78
CA TYR A 193 -31.43 -39.63 -19.30
C TYR A 193 -31.39 -38.93 -17.93
N THR A 194 -32.22 -37.89 -17.75
CA THR A 194 -32.39 -37.19 -16.47
C THR A 194 -32.98 -38.11 -15.39
N ALA A 195 -33.93 -38.97 -15.76
CA ALA A 195 -34.51 -39.96 -14.85
C ALA A 195 -33.50 -41.07 -14.49
N PHE A 196 -32.68 -41.50 -15.45
CA PHE A 196 -31.60 -42.46 -15.21
C PHE A 196 -30.55 -41.91 -14.24
N TRP A 197 -30.05 -40.69 -14.47
CA TRP A 197 -29.14 -40.02 -13.54
C TRP A 197 -29.77 -39.91 -12.15
N PHE A 198 -31.03 -39.45 -12.07
CA PHE A 198 -31.74 -39.29 -10.81
C PHE A 198 -31.78 -40.60 -10.01
N LEU A 199 -32.13 -41.72 -10.65
CA LEU A 199 -32.17 -43.04 -10.04
C LEU A 199 -30.78 -43.50 -9.57
N VAL A 200 -29.74 -43.29 -10.39
CA VAL A 200 -28.35 -43.64 -10.05
C VAL A 200 -27.86 -42.80 -8.87
N TYR A 201 -28.08 -41.49 -8.88
CA TYR A 201 -27.69 -40.58 -7.81
C TYR A 201 -28.41 -40.93 -6.50
N TYR A 202 -29.72 -41.13 -6.55
CA TYR A 202 -30.53 -41.50 -5.39
C TYR A 202 -30.03 -42.84 -4.78
N LYS A 203 -29.81 -43.86 -5.60
CA LYS A 203 -29.33 -45.17 -5.13
C LYS A 203 -27.91 -45.12 -4.56
N LEU A 204 -26.98 -44.44 -5.24
CA LEU A 204 -25.57 -44.42 -4.85
C LEU A 204 -25.30 -43.44 -3.71
N ILE A 205 -25.80 -42.22 -3.78
CA ILE A 205 -25.48 -41.14 -2.82
C ILE A 205 -26.47 -41.16 -1.65
N VAL A 206 -27.78 -41.11 -1.93
CA VAL A 206 -28.81 -40.95 -0.89
C VAL A 206 -29.04 -42.25 -0.10
N ILE A 207 -29.00 -43.43 -0.75
CA ILE A 207 -29.18 -44.72 -0.06
C ILE A 207 -27.83 -45.31 0.39
N ARG A 208 -26.93 -45.62 -0.55
CA ARG A 208 -25.73 -46.44 -0.27
C ARG A 208 -24.62 -45.71 0.49
N LYS A 209 -24.54 -44.37 0.42
CA LYS A 209 -23.50 -43.57 1.09
C LYS A 209 -24.01 -42.71 2.25
N LYS A 210 -25.29 -42.84 2.62
CA LYS A 210 -25.94 -42.12 3.72
C LYS A 210 -25.10 -42.07 5.00
N SER A 211 -24.68 -43.24 5.50
CA SER A 211 -23.90 -43.34 6.74
C SER A 211 -22.55 -42.64 6.70
N LYS A 212 -21.93 -42.46 5.52
CA LYS A 212 -20.67 -41.70 5.37
C LYS A 212 -20.90 -40.19 5.33
N ILE A 213 -22.04 -39.76 4.80
CA ILE A 213 -22.41 -38.34 4.68
C ILE A 213 -22.91 -37.80 6.03
N GLU A 214 -23.65 -38.61 6.80
CA GLU A 214 -24.10 -38.28 8.16
C GLU A 214 -22.95 -38.03 9.15
N THR A 215 -21.75 -38.58 8.90
CA THR A 215 -20.55 -38.28 9.72
C THR A 215 -20.08 -36.83 9.62
N GLY A 216 -20.62 -36.03 8.70
CA GLY A 216 -20.22 -34.64 8.45
C GLY A 216 -18.85 -34.48 7.78
N LYS A 217 -18.06 -35.56 7.63
CA LYS A 217 -16.70 -35.54 7.03
C LYS A 217 -16.69 -35.57 5.51
N HIS A 218 -17.83 -35.87 4.88
CA HIS A 218 -18.00 -35.93 3.43
C HIS A 218 -19.13 -35.00 3.01
N ILE A 219 -18.86 -34.13 2.03
CA ILE A 219 -19.79 -33.09 1.59
C ILE A 219 -20.40 -33.49 0.24
N ASN A 220 -21.71 -33.25 0.09
CA ASN A 220 -22.44 -33.39 -1.16
C ASN A 220 -23.29 -32.12 -1.41
N SER A 221 -23.98 -32.11 -2.55
CA SER A 221 -24.74 -30.94 -3.01
C SER A 221 -25.93 -30.64 -2.10
N TYR A 222 -26.57 -31.67 -1.55
CA TYR A 222 -27.59 -31.50 -0.53
C TYR A 222 -27.03 -30.81 0.72
N SER A 223 -25.94 -31.31 1.30
CA SER A 223 -25.40 -30.76 2.56
C SER A 223 -24.86 -29.35 2.43
N THR A 224 -24.48 -28.93 1.21
CA THR A 224 -24.01 -27.58 0.92
C THR A 224 -25.16 -26.62 0.60
N MET A 225 -26.11 -27.03 -0.23
CA MET A 225 -27.22 -26.17 -0.66
C MET A 225 -28.35 -26.07 0.36
N SER A 226 -28.52 -27.07 1.24
CA SER A 226 -29.49 -27.03 2.33
C SER A 226 -29.05 -26.13 3.50
N LYS A 227 -27.73 -25.91 3.66
CA LYS A 227 -27.14 -25.08 4.73
C LYS A 227 -26.76 -23.66 4.28
N GLY A 228 -26.84 -23.36 2.98
CA GLY A 228 -26.46 -22.07 2.40
C GLY A 228 -27.56 -21.01 2.46
N LYS A 229 -27.28 -19.80 1.96
CA LYS A 229 -28.26 -18.72 1.78
C LYS A 229 -28.79 -18.71 0.34
N GLY A 230 -30.11 -18.71 0.14
CA GLY A 230 -30.73 -18.56 -1.18
C GLY A 230 -32.07 -19.30 -1.37
N PRO A 231 -32.68 -19.19 -2.56
CA PRO A 231 -34.04 -19.70 -2.82
C PRO A 231 -34.22 -21.19 -2.55
N VAL A 232 -33.21 -22.01 -2.86
CA VAL A 232 -33.21 -23.46 -2.64
C VAL A 232 -33.22 -23.79 -1.14
N ALA A 233 -32.34 -23.15 -0.35
CA ALA A 233 -32.29 -23.33 1.09
C ALA A 233 -33.60 -22.89 1.77
N ASN A 234 -34.15 -21.75 1.33
CA ASN A 234 -35.44 -21.24 1.82
C ASN A 234 -36.60 -22.18 1.52
N LEU A 235 -36.62 -22.79 0.33
CA LEU A 235 -37.66 -23.72 -0.08
C LEU A 235 -37.55 -25.05 0.69
N LEU A 236 -36.34 -25.57 0.90
CA LEU A 236 -36.11 -26.79 1.68
C LEU A 236 -36.36 -26.59 3.18
N GLY A 237 -36.13 -25.39 3.70
CA GLY A 237 -36.40 -25.04 5.09
C GLY A 237 -37.88 -25.18 5.46
N LYS A 238 -38.78 -24.97 4.49
CA LYS A 238 -40.23 -25.17 4.65
C LYS A 238 -40.65 -26.65 4.71
N ALA A 239 -39.79 -27.58 4.30
CA ALA A 239 -40.06 -29.01 4.36
C ALA A 239 -39.63 -29.61 5.72
N PRO A 240 -40.39 -30.57 6.29
CA PRO A 240 -40.00 -31.31 7.49
C PRO A 240 -38.66 -32.03 7.29
N GLU A 241 -37.83 -32.14 8.33
CA GLU A 241 -36.46 -32.70 8.25
C GLU A 241 -36.40 -34.07 7.56
N ARG A 242 -37.37 -34.95 7.87
CA ARG A 242 -37.48 -36.29 7.27
C ARG A 242 -37.72 -36.27 5.75
N ARG A 243 -38.24 -35.16 5.20
CA ARG A 243 -38.57 -34.97 3.78
C ARG A 243 -37.62 -34.03 3.03
N ARG A 244 -36.65 -33.40 3.70
CA ARG A 244 -35.73 -32.43 3.06
C ARG A 244 -34.84 -33.06 1.98
N GLU A 245 -34.29 -34.24 2.23
CA GLU A 245 -33.49 -34.99 1.23
C GLU A 245 -34.30 -35.36 -0.02
N PRO A 246 -35.48 -36.03 0.11
CA PRO A 246 -36.38 -36.25 -1.03
C PRO A 246 -36.82 -34.97 -1.74
N ALA A 247 -37.12 -33.90 -1.00
CA ALA A 247 -37.52 -32.62 -1.58
C ALA A 247 -36.40 -31.95 -2.38
N PHE A 248 -35.15 -32.05 -1.90
CA PHE A 248 -33.97 -31.58 -2.65
C PHE A 248 -33.77 -32.37 -3.93
N MET A 249 -33.92 -33.68 -3.86
CA MET A 249 -33.82 -34.54 -5.05
C MET A 249 -34.90 -34.18 -6.07
N LEU A 250 -36.15 -34.00 -5.65
CA LEU A 250 -37.23 -33.58 -6.53
C LEU A 250 -36.96 -32.20 -7.15
N LEU A 251 -36.45 -31.25 -6.37
CA LEU A 251 -36.10 -29.91 -6.86
C LEU A 251 -34.98 -29.96 -7.90
N GLN A 252 -33.94 -30.76 -7.68
CA GLN A 252 -32.86 -30.97 -8.65
C GLN A 252 -33.38 -31.63 -9.94
N PHE A 253 -34.30 -32.59 -9.82
CA PHE A 253 -34.94 -33.23 -10.98
C PHE A 253 -35.74 -32.22 -11.81
N VAL A 254 -36.59 -31.42 -11.17
CA VAL A 254 -37.39 -30.37 -11.83
C VAL A 254 -36.48 -29.31 -12.47
N TYR A 255 -35.47 -28.83 -11.75
CA TYR A 255 -34.49 -27.88 -12.27
C TYR A 255 -33.77 -28.44 -13.51
N THR A 256 -33.41 -29.71 -13.47
CA THR A 256 -32.74 -30.38 -14.59
C THR A 256 -33.65 -30.48 -15.82
N ILE A 257 -34.93 -30.80 -15.65
CA ILE A 257 -35.91 -30.80 -16.74
C ILE A 257 -36.04 -29.40 -17.34
N ILE A 258 -36.25 -28.37 -16.52
CA ILE A 258 -36.43 -26.98 -16.99
C ILE A 258 -35.20 -26.49 -17.76
N THR A 259 -33.99 -26.87 -17.33
CA THR A 259 -32.74 -26.42 -17.95
C THR A 259 -32.33 -27.22 -19.18
N THR A 260 -32.92 -28.39 -19.42
CA THR A 260 -32.66 -29.23 -20.59
C THR A 260 -33.72 -29.09 -21.67
N LEU A 261 -34.97 -28.74 -21.31
CA LEU A 261 -36.09 -28.57 -22.26
C LEU A 261 -35.86 -27.56 -23.38
N PRO A 262 -35.25 -26.37 -23.16
CA PRO A 262 -35.05 -25.39 -24.23
C PRO A 262 -34.17 -25.92 -25.37
N ALA A 263 -33.29 -26.86 -25.08
CA ALA A 263 -32.32 -27.36 -26.05
C ALA A 263 -32.96 -28.05 -27.27
N PRO A 264 -33.76 -29.12 -27.12
CA PRO A 264 -34.44 -29.73 -28.27
C PRO A 264 -35.61 -28.88 -28.79
N LEU A 265 -36.26 -28.06 -27.95
CA LEU A 265 -37.48 -27.33 -28.32
C LEU A 265 -37.23 -25.99 -29.02
N ILE A 266 -36.14 -25.30 -28.67
CA ILE A 266 -35.91 -23.91 -29.05
C ILE A 266 -34.53 -23.75 -29.70
N LEU A 267 -33.48 -24.30 -29.08
CA LEU A 267 -32.10 -24.09 -29.54
C LEU A 267 -31.72 -24.99 -30.71
N TYR A 268 -32.24 -26.20 -30.77
CA TYR A 268 -32.03 -27.14 -31.88
C TYR A 268 -32.66 -26.66 -33.20
N PRO A 269 -33.94 -26.24 -33.25
CA PRO A 269 -34.56 -25.81 -34.51
C PRO A 269 -34.16 -24.41 -34.98
N SER A 270 -33.49 -23.59 -34.15
CA SER A 270 -33.18 -22.20 -34.48
C SER A 270 -31.75 -21.82 -34.12
N GLN A 271 -30.96 -21.53 -35.15
CA GLN A 271 -29.60 -20.99 -35.00
C GLN A 271 -29.61 -19.66 -34.24
N THR A 272 -30.55 -18.77 -34.55
CA THR A 272 -30.67 -17.46 -33.89
C THR A 272 -30.98 -17.61 -32.41
N ALA A 273 -31.92 -18.49 -32.04
CA ALA A 273 -32.24 -18.73 -30.63
C ALA A 273 -31.04 -19.34 -29.88
N SER A 274 -30.31 -20.25 -30.53
CA SER A 274 -29.08 -20.83 -30.00
C SER A 274 -27.98 -19.78 -29.76
N ALA A 275 -27.77 -18.88 -30.72
CA ALA A 275 -26.80 -17.79 -30.61
C ALA A 275 -27.16 -16.77 -29.52
N VAL A 276 -28.43 -16.36 -29.42
CA VAL A 276 -28.93 -15.45 -28.37
C VAL A 276 -28.75 -16.07 -26.99
N PHE A 277 -29.13 -17.35 -26.85
CA PHE A 277 -29.00 -18.08 -25.60
C PHE A 277 -27.52 -18.21 -25.16
N PHE A 278 -26.62 -18.57 -26.08
CA PHE A 278 -25.20 -18.69 -25.78
C PHE A 278 -24.57 -17.34 -25.39
N THR A 279 -24.90 -16.28 -26.13
CA THR A 279 -24.45 -14.91 -25.84
C THR A 279 -24.96 -14.44 -24.48
N GLY A 280 -26.22 -14.75 -24.13
CA GLY A 280 -26.80 -14.45 -22.84
C GLY A 280 -26.06 -15.14 -21.69
N ILE A 281 -25.82 -16.46 -21.79
CA ILE A 281 -25.07 -17.22 -20.76
C ILE A 281 -23.63 -16.69 -20.62
N PHE A 282 -22.97 -16.38 -21.74
CA PHE A 282 -21.62 -15.82 -21.69
C PHE A 282 -21.61 -14.45 -21.02
N THR A 283 -22.54 -13.56 -21.38
CA THR A 283 -22.67 -12.21 -20.79
C THR A 283 -22.93 -12.28 -19.29
N VAL A 284 -23.84 -13.14 -18.84
CA VAL A 284 -24.10 -13.37 -17.41
C VAL A 284 -22.84 -13.91 -16.71
N SER A 285 -22.07 -14.77 -17.37
CA SER A 285 -20.82 -15.30 -16.81
C SER A 285 -19.75 -14.22 -16.65
N VAL A 286 -19.65 -13.29 -17.60
CA VAL A 286 -18.77 -12.11 -17.52
C VAL A 286 -19.24 -11.19 -16.39
N TRP A 287 -20.53 -10.88 -16.32
CA TRP A 287 -21.13 -10.03 -15.27
C TRP A 287 -20.87 -10.58 -13.86
N ASN A 288 -21.13 -11.87 -13.65
CA ASN A 288 -20.88 -12.55 -12.39
C ASN A 288 -19.38 -12.66 -12.08
N GLY A 289 -18.51 -12.69 -13.10
CA GLY A 289 -17.06 -12.64 -12.97
C GLY A 289 -16.57 -11.29 -12.48
N ALA A 290 -17.04 -10.20 -13.11
CA ALA A 290 -16.75 -8.84 -12.69
C ALA A 290 -17.24 -8.56 -11.26
N SER A 291 -18.47 -9.00 -10.94
CA SER A 291 -19.04 -8.90 -9.60
C SER A 291 -18.20 -9.68 -8.57
N TYR A 292 -17.70 -10.87 -8.92
CA TYR A 292 -16.80 -11.63 -8.05
C TYR A 292 -15.49 -10.87 -7.76
N TYR A 293 -14.90 -10.20 -8.75
CA TYR A 293 -13.70 -9.40 -8.51
C TYR A 293 -14.00 -8.21 -7.58
N VAL A 294 -15.10 -7.49 -7.81
CA VAL A 294 -15.51 -6.37 -6.96
C VAL A 294 -15.83 -6.82 -5.53
N GLU A 295 -16.62 -7.88 -5.37
CA GLU A 295 -17.03 -8.41 -4.06
C GLU A 295 -15.88 -9.08 -3.32
N VAL A 296 -14.99 -9.82 -3.98
CA VAL A 296 -13.89 -10.51 -3.29
C VAL A 296 -12.78 -9.55 -2.93
N PHE A 297 -12.43 -8.58 -3.78
CA PHE A 297 -11.49 -7.54 -3.37
C PHE A 297 -12.10 -6.64 -2.30
N GLY A 298 -13.38 -6.28 -2.43
CA GLY A 298 -14.12 -5.52 -1.41
C GLY A 298 -14.23 -6.24 -0.07
N GLN A 299 -14.68 -7.50 -0.03
CA GLN A 299 -14.85 -8.28 1.19
C GLN A 299 -13.53 -8.72 1.81
N ARG A 300 -12.47 -8.92 1.01
CA ARG A 300 -11.13 -9.20 1.54
C ARG A 300 -10.59 -7.96 2.24
N PHE A 301 -10.74 -6.80 1.62
CA PHE A 301 -10.41 -5.52 2.22
C PHE A 301 -11.24 -5.26 3.48
N GLU A 302 -12.56 -5.46 3.41
CA GLU A 302 -13.48 -5.31 4.54
C GLU A 302 -13.19 -6.30 5.68
N LYS A 303 -12.81 -7.55 5.39
CA LYS A 303 -12.38 -8.54 6.41
C LYS A 303 -11.05 -8.16 7.05
N GLU A 304 -10.06 -7.75 6.27
CA GLU A 304 -8.78 -7.27 6.81
C GLU A 304 -9.01 -6.03 7.70
N LEU A 305 -9.94 -5.15 7.32
CA LEU A 305 -10.32 -3.95 8.06
C LEU A 305 -11.15 -4.26 9.33
N LEU A 306 -12.08 -5.22 9.28
CA LEU A 306 -12.83 -5.72 10.44
C LEU A 306 -11.94 -6.50 11.40
N GLN A 307 -10.97 -7.25 10.89
CA GLN A 307 -10.00 -7.97 11.71
C GLN A 307 -9.10 -6.98 12.46
N LEU A 308 -8.61 -5.94 11.77
CA LEU A 308 -7.92 -4.81 12.41
C LEU A 308 -8.80 -4.13 13.46
N LYS A 309 -10.08 -3.87 13.16
CA LYS A 309 -11.02 -3.21 14.07
C LYS A 309 -11.33 -4.08 15.30
N GLN A 310 -11.47 -5.39 15.14
CA GLN A 310 -11.66 -6.33 16.25
C GLN A 310 -10.40 -6.46 17.11
N GLU A 311 -9.21 -6.41 16.51
CA GLU A 311 -7.94 -6.34 17.23
C GLU A 311 -7.84 -5.02 18.03
N LEU A 312 -8.23 -3.89 17.43
CA LEU A 312 -8.30 -2.58 18.10
C LEU A 312 -9.33 -2.54 19.24
N GLU A 313 -10.54 -3.07 19.03
CA GLU A 313 -11.58 -3.13 20.07
C GLU A 313 -11.20 -4.11 21.20
N ALA A 314 -10.49 -5.20 20.89
CA ALA A 314 -9.94 -6.10 21.89
C ALA A 314 -8.83 -5.43 22.70
N MET A 315 -7.96 -4.63 22.07
CA MET A 315 -6.95 -3.81 22.75
C MET A 315 -7.62 -2.76 23.66
N GLN A 316 -8.61 -2.02 23.16
CA GLN A 316 -9.34 -1.00 23.94
C GLN A 316 -10.13 -1.58 25.12
N ARG A 317 -10.75 -2.77 24.97
CA ARG A 317 -11.41 -3.45 26.10
C ARG A 317 -10.40 -3.87 27.16
N THR A 318 -9.23 -4.35 26.73
CA THR A 318 -8.14 -4.74 27.64
C THR A 318 -7.60 -3.52 28.40
N GLU A 319 -7.50 -2.37 27.71
CA GLU A 319 -7.09 -1.08 28.28
C GLU A 319 -8.11 -0.50 29.26
N SER A 320 -9.42 -0.62 28.98
CA SER A 320 -10.49 -0.18 29.88
C SER A 320 -10.57 -0.99 31.19
N VAL A 321 -10.14 -2.26 31.17
CA VAL A 321 -10.08 -3.12 32.35
C VAL A 321 -8.85 -2.79 33.20
N LEU A 322 -7.76 -2.32 32.59
CA LEU A 322 -6.54 -1.88 33.27
C LEU A 322 -6.68 -0.49 33.91
N ASN A 323 -7.42 0.43 33.28
CA ASN A 323 -7.59 1.80 33.79
C ASN A 323 -8.55 1.91 35.00
N ASN A 324 -9.33 0.88 35.32
CA ASN A 324 -10.28 0.89 36.45
C ASN A 324 -9.68 0.36 37.76
N SER A 325 -8.41 -0.06 37.79
CA SER A 325 -7.75 -0.54 39.01
C SER A 325 -6.55 0.34 39.39
N GLY A 326 -6.82 1.44 40.09
CA GLY A 326 -5.95 1.95 41.17
C GLY A 326 -5.04 3.14 40.88
N SER A 327 -5.44 4.34 41.35
CA SER A 327 -4.54 5.42 41.78
C SER A 327 -4.21 5.25 43.27
N PRO A 328 -3.04 5.70 43.81
CA PRO A 328 -2.83 7.11 44.23
C PRO A 328 -1.33 7.57 44.22
N PRO A 329 -0.92 8.70 44.85
CA PRO A 329 -0.99 10.08 44.36
C PRO A 329 0.39 10.80 44.24
N ALA A 330 0.33 12.04 43.74
CA ALA A 330 1.40 12.96 43.33
C ALA A 330 2.54 13.29 44.31
N VAL A 331 3.73 13.57 43.76
CA VAL A 331 4.74 14.50 44.31
C VAL A 331 5.48 15.22 43.16
N THR A 332 5.53 16.56 43.26
CA THR A 332 6.48 17.49 42.60
C THR A 332 7.03 18.39 43.73
N PRO A 333 8.05 19.27 43.57
CA PRO A 333 9.00 19.52 42.46
C PRO A 333 10.47 19.76 42.93
N GLY A 334 11.39 20.10 42.01
CA GLY A 334 12.71 20.65 42.35
C GLY A 334 13.47 21.20 41.12
N ILE A 335 13.70 22.51 41.10
CA ILE A 335 14.29 23.35 40.04
C ILE A 335 15.83 23.38 40.15
N GLY A 336 16.53 23.57 39.02
CA GLY A 336 17.92 24.05 38.98
C GLY A 336 18.38 24.42 37.56
N GLU A 337 18.48 25.73 37.29
CA GLU A 337 19.14 26.34 36.12
C GLU A 337 20.67 26.26 36.23
N GLU A 338 21.38 26.14 35.10
CA GLU A 338 22.52 27.00 34.71
C GLU A 338 23.09 26.55 33.34
N GLY A 339 23.43 27.52 32.47
CA GLY A 339 23.91 27.27 31.11
C GLY A 339 25.39 27.62 30.87
N LYS A 340 25.94 27.17 29.72
CA LYS A 340 26.96 27.91 28.92
C LYS A 340 27.38 27.20 27.61
N GLN A 341 27.26 27.97 26.53
CA GLN A 341 28.13 28.17 25.35
C GLN A 341 29.03 27.05 24.75
N LEU A 342 28.75 26.82 23.44
CA LEU A 342 29.62 26.71 22.24
C LEU A 342 30.73 25.64 22.20
N GLY A 343 30.60 24.72 21.22
CA GLY A 343 31.67 23.88 20.71
C GLY A 343 31.23 23.10 19.46
N GLU A 344 31.94 23.37 18.36
CA GLU A 344 32.13 22.65 17.08
C GLU A 344 31.28 21.39 16.76
N GLU A 345 30.72 21.38 15.54
CA GLU A 345 30.06 20.24 14.89
C GLU A 345 30.98 19.01 14.82
N GLU A 346 30.80 18.06 15.74
CA GLU A 346 31.18 16.67 15.54
C GLU A 346 29.96 15.90 15.01
N GLY A 347 30.16 15.17 13.91
CA GLY A 347 29.11 14.45 13.20
C GLY A 347 28.28 13.56 14.12
N GLU A 348 26.96 13.61 13.94
CA GLU A 348 26.00 12.77 14.65
C GLU A 348 26.41 11.29 14.57
N VAL A 349 26.82 10.72 15.70
CA VAL A 349 27.00 9.28 15.85
C VAL A 349 25.61 8.68 15.96
N GLU A 350 25.01 8.29 14.83
CA GLU A 350 23.78 7.51 14.80
C GLU A 350 24.01 6.18 15.55
N VAL A 351 23.27 6.00 16.66
CA VAL A 351 23.24 4.74 17.39
C VAL A 351 22.39 3.75 16.63
N GLU A 352 22.96 2.59 16.27
CA GLU A 352 22.23 1.55 15.54
C GLU A 352 21.23 0.83 16.44
N GLU A 353 19.96 1.15 16.25
CA GLU A 353 18.84 0.69 17.08
C GLU A 353 18.66 -0.84 17.05
N SER A 354 18.96 -1.52 15.95
CA SER A 354 18.71 -2.96 15.79
C SER A 354 19.64 -3.87 16.59
N GLU A 355 20.95 -3.65 16.53
CA GLU A 355 21.96 -4.48 17.14
C GLU A 355 21.94 -4.35 18.66
N VAL A 356 21.76 -3.12 19.14
CA VAL A 356 21.67 -2.85 20.57
C VAL A 356 20.35 -3.35 21.14
N ALA A 357 19.23 -3.19 20.42
CA ALA A 357 17.96 -3.77 20.82
C ALA A 357 18.05 -5.29 20.95
N ALA A 358 18.68 -5.97 19.98
CA ALA A 358 18.85 -7.42 20.03
C ALA A 358 19.70 -7.87 21.22
N ALA A 359 20.84 -7.20 21.49
CA ALA A 359 21.72 -7.49 22.62
C ALA A 359 21.02 -7.31 23.97
N ALA A 360 20.15 -6.32 24.07
CA ALA A 360 19.46 -5.97 25.29
C ALA A 360 18.20 -6.79 25.57
N SER A 361 17.38 -7.04 24.55
CA SER A 361 16.17 -7.85 24.70
C SER A 361 16.48 -9.30 25.07
N GLY A 362 17.69 -9.78 24.79
CA GLY A 362 18.15 -11.11 25.22
C GLY A 362 18.58 -11.19 26.69
N MET A 363 18.89 -10.08 27.38
CA MET A 363 19.30 -10.11 28.79
C MET A 363 18.16 -10.52 29.74
N PRO A 364 16.91 -9.99 29.61
CA PRO A 364 15.77 -10.48 30.38
C PRO A 364 15.40 -11.94 30.08
N GLU A 365 15.58 -12.43 28.84
CA GLU A 365 15.30 -13.83 28.48
C GLU A 365 16.25 -14.80 29.19
N LEU A 366 17.51 -14.40 29.39
CA LEU A 366 18.45 -15.13 30.23
C LEU A 366 18.04 -15.13 31.72
N GLY A 367 17.10 -14.27 32.15
CA GLY A 367 16.67 -14.15 33.54
C GLY A 367 17.71 -13.47 34.44
N ILE A 368 18.55 -12.64 33.83
CA ILE A 368 19.68 -11.96 34.47
C ILE A 368 19.24 -10.52 34.83
N PRO A 369 19.63 -9.97 36.00
CA PRO A 369 19.17 -8.64 36.41
C PRO A 369 19.63 -7.52 35.48
N GLU A 370 18.72 -6.58 35.20
CA GLU A 370 18.98 -5.43 34.33
C GLU A 370 20.03 -4.49 34.95
N PRO A 371 20.91 -3.85 34.15
CA PRO A 371 21.76 -2.79 34.68
C PRO A 371 20.88 -1.62 35.13
N THR A 372 21.19 -1.06 36.30
CA THR A 372 20.44 0.08 36.85
C THR A 372 20.56 1.29 35.92
N SER A 373 19.53 2.15 35.88
CA SER A 373 19.51 3.39 35.07
C SER A 373 20.76 4.25 35.26
N ASP A 374 21.36 4.18 36.46
CA ASP A 374 22.53 4.96 36.87
C ASP A 374 23.86 4.29 36.46
N GLY A 375 23.82 3.14 35.78
CA GLY A 375 25.01 2.39 35.36
C GLY A 375 25.74 1.65 36.48
N LYS A 376 25.08 1.39 37.62
CA LYS A 376 25.66 0.59 38.72
C LYS A 376 25.44 -0.91 38.48
N PRO A 377 26.41 -1.77 38.88
CA PRO A 377 26.29 -3.22 38.75
C PRO A 377 25.04 -3.77 39.43
N ALA A 378 24.40 -4.74 38.79
CA ALA A 378 23.25 -5.40 39.39
C ALA A 378 23.68 -6.26 40.60
N THR A 379 22.88 -6.26 41.67
CA THR A 379 23.20 -7.03 42.89
C THR A 379 23.26 -8.53 42.57
N GLY A 380 24.42 -9.16 42.77
CA GLY A 380 24.65 -10.58 42.49
C GLY A 380 25.14 -10.92 41.08
N ALA A 381 25.37 -9.92 40.22
CA ALA A 381 25.91 -10.12 38.87
C ALA A 381 27.33 -10.71 38.86
N ASP A 382 28.13 -10.39 39.87
CA ASP A 382 29.49 -10.88 40.09
C ASP A 382 29.56 -12.41 40.28
N LYS A 383 28.42 -13.06 40.55
CA LYS A 383 28.31 -14.52 40.72
C LYS A 383 27.86 -15.25 39.46
N ILE A 384 27.51 -14.53 38.40
CA ILE A 384 27.02 -15.12 37.14
C ILE A 384 28.15 -15.11 36.11
N THR A 385 28.47 -16.30 35.60
CA THR A 385 29.39 -16.48 34.47
C THR A 385 28.60 -16.54 33.17
N LEU A 386 28.72 -15.47 32.36
CA LEU A 386 28.06 -15.33 31.06
C LEU A 386 29.03 -15.74 29.94
N LEU A 387 28.64 -16.77 29.19
CA LEU A 387 29.35 -17.17 27.97
C LEU A 387 28.78 -16.40 26.77
N VAL A 388 29.61 -15.59 26.10
CA VAL A 388 29.22 -14.87 24.88
C VAL A 388 29.83 -15.56 23.67
N TRP A 389 29.01 -16.30 22.93
CA TRP A 389 29.43 -16.93 21.68
C TRP A 389 29.27 -15.98 20.50
N GLY A 390 30.32 -15.84 19.68
CA GLY A 390 30.36 -14.83 18.62
C GLY A 390 30.65 -13.43 19.17
N ALA A 391 31.53 -13.34 20.17
CA ALA A 391 31.88 -12.10 20.86
C ALA A 391 32.42 -10.99 19.95
N SER A 392 33.00 -11.33 18.80
CA SER A 392 33.48 -10.37 17.80
C SER A 392 32.46 -9.99 16.72
N SER A 393 31.20 -10.43 16.87
CA SER A 393 30.10 -9.98 16.01
C SER A 393 29.56 -8.62 16.46
N SER A 394 28.81 -7.94 15.59
CA SER A 394 28.19 -6.64 15.92
C SER A 394 27.29 -6.73 17.15
N VAL A 395 26.50 -7.81 17.30
CA VAL A 395 25.66 -8.04 18.48
C VAL A 395 26.51 -8.44 19.70
N GLY A 396 27.50 -9.33 19.50
CA GLY A 396 28.38 -9.79 20.58
C GLY A 396 29.20 -8.67 21.23
N ALA A 397 29.60 -7.67 20.44
CA ALA A 397 30.30 -6.49 20.95
C ALA A 397 29.42 -5.69 21.93
N TYR A 398 28.14 -5.49 21.62
CA TYR A 398 27.21 -4.84 22.55
C TYR A 398 26.88 -5.71 23.77
N VAL A 399 26.70 -7.03 23.59
CA VAL A 399 26.48 -7.97 24.72
C VAL A 399 27.63 -7.90 25.73
N ILE A 400 28.89 -7.82 25.28
CA ILE A 400 30.05 -7.68 26.17
C ILE A 400 30.02 -6.37 26.95
N GLN A 401 29.73 -5.26 26.26
CA GLN A 401 29.69 -3.93 26.89
C GLN A 401 28.58 -3.85 27.95
N LEU A 402 27.39 -4.35 27.63
CA LEU A 402 26.27 -4.42 28.56
C LEU A 402 26.56 -5.35 29.74
N ALA A 403 27.17 -6.51 29.48
CA ALA A 403 27.52 -7.45 30.53
C ALA A 403 28.57 -6.88 31.50
N LYS A 404 29.49 -6.06 31.00
CA LYS A 404 30.51 -5.38 31.78
C LYS A 404 29.93 -4.27 32.66
N ILE A 405 29.04 -3.44 32.10
CA ILE A 405 28.29 -2.42 32.85
C ILE A 405 27.46 -3.09 33.96
N SER A 406 26.89 -4.25 33.67
CA SER A 406 26.08 -5.01 34.63
C SER A 406 26.90 -5.73 35.70
N GLY A 407 28.20 -5.96 35.47
CA GLY A 407 29.12 -6.61 36.43
C GLY A 407 29.26 -8.13 36.31
N TYR A 408 28.94 -8.74 35.16
CA TYR A 408 29.05 -10.20 34.95
C TYR A 408 30.50 -10.69 34.77
N ASN A 409 30.74 -11.96 35.12
CA ASN A 409 31.96 -12.66 34.72
C ASN A 409 31.84 -13.12 33.27
N ILE A 410 32.49 -12.40 32.36
CA ILE A 410 32.40 -12.67 30.91
C ILE A 410 33.45 -13.69 30.48
N ILE A 411 33.01 -14.70 29.74
CA ILE A 411 33.86 -15.59 28.95
C ILE A 411 33.43 -15.47 27.50
N ALA A 412 34.37 -15.15 26.62
CA ALA A 412 34.07 -14.77 25.24
C ALA A 412 34.60 -15.82 24.27
N VAL A 413 33.82 -16.12 23.24
CA VAL A 413 34.25 -17.00 22.14
C VAL A 413 34.38 -16.19 20.87
N ALA A 414 35.60 -16.11 20.33
CA ALA A 414 35.92 -15.33 19.14
C ALA A 414 37.05 -15.97 18.34
N GLY A 415 36.95 -15.92 17.02
CA GLY A 415 37.94 -16.51 16.10
C GLY A 415 39.07 -15.55 15.77
N ALA A 416 39.25 -15.27 14.47
CA ALA A 416 40.32 -14.39 13.97
C ALA A 416 40.28 -12.96 14.55
N ALA A 417 39.11 -12.48 14.99
CA ALA A 417 38.90 -11.14 15.52
C ALA A 417 38.98 -11.04 17.06
N LYS A 418 39.64 -11.99 17.74
CA LYS A 418 39.80 -11.99 19.21
C LYS A 418 40.43 -10.73 19.81
N ASP A 419 41.27 -10.03 19.05
CA ASP A 419 41.88 -8.77 19.51
C ASP A 419 40.84 -7.65 19.67
N SER A 420 39.80 -7.63 18.82
CA SER A 420 38.70 -6.67 18.97
C SER A 420 37.88 -6.90 20.24
N VAL A 421 37.83 -8.13 20.74
CA VAL A 421 37.18 -8.48 22.01
C VAL A 421 38.03 -8.04 23.22
N ARG A 422 39.36 -8.04 23.07
CA ARG A 422 40.28 -7.50 24.08
C ARG A 422 40.13 -6.00 24.25
N GLU A 423 39.91 -5.26 23.16
CA GLU A 423 39.66 -3.81 23.18
C GLU A 423 38.38 -3.43 23.95
N LEU A 424 37.39 -4.33 24.01
CA LEU A 424 36.18 -4.18 24.86
C LEU A 424 36.46 -4.48 26.35
N GLY A 425 37.68 -4.93 26.66
CA GLY A 425 38.20 -5.13 28.01
C GLY A 425 37.87 -6.50 28.61
N VAL A 426 37.78 -7.54 27.79
CA VAL A 426 37.80 -8.95 28.23
C VAL A 426 39.25 -9.43 28.30
N ASP A 427 39.64 -10.05 29.40
CA ASP A 427 40.99 -10.60 29.57
C ASP A 427 41.28 -11.72 28.55
N SER A 428 42.51 -11.75 28.01
CA SER A 428 42.99 -12.77 27.09
C SER A 428 42.84 -14.19 27.61
N SER A 429 42.94 -14.38 28.93
CA SER A 429 42.75 -15.69 29.58
C SER A 429 41.30 -16.19 29.51
N LYS A 430 40.34 -15.30 29.24
CA LYS A 430 38.90 -15.56 29.15
C LYS A 430 38.34 -15.54 27.72
N ILE A 431 39.21 -15.46 26.70
CA ILE A 431 38.83 -15.51 25.30
C ILE A 431 39.23 -16.85 24.70
N VAL A 432 38.25 -17.62 24.23
CA VAL A 432 38.46 -18.93 23.60
C VAL A 432 38.25 -18.84 22.09
N ASP A 433 39.16 -19.46 21.34
CA ASP A 433 39.07 -19.54 19.88
C ASP A 433 38.18 -20.73 19.47
N TYR A 434 37.13 -20.49 18.69
CA TYR A 434 36.22 -21.55 18.25
C TYR A 434 36.75 -22.35 17.06
N ARG A 435 37.89 -21.95 16.46
CA ARG A 435 38.45 -22.60 15.26
C ARG A 435 39.17 -23.92 15.57
N ASP A 436 39.42 -24.21 16.84
CA ASP A 436 39.91 -25.51 17.29
C ASP A 436 38.78 -26.56 17.22
N ASP A 437 39.11 -27.84 17.34
CA ASP A 437 38.10 -28.88 17.38
C ASP A 437 37.20 -28.76 18.62
N ARG A 438 35.96 -29.27 18.52
CA ARG A 438 34.93 -29.13 19.55
C ARG A 438 35.38 -29.54 20.96
N ALA A 439 36.16 -30.63 21.08
CA ALA A 439 36.63 -31.11 22.38
C ALA A 439 37.65 -30.15 22.98
N THR A 440 38.55 -29.63 22.16
CA THR A 440 39.53 -28.60 22.55
C THR A 440 38.84 -27.29 22.95
N VAL A 441 37.83 -26.84 22.21
CA VAL A 441 37.04 -25.64 22.55
C VAL A 441 36.37 -25.78 23.92
N ILE A 442 35.70 -26.92 24.17
CA ILE A 442 35.07 -27.20 25.47
C ILE A 442 36.09 -27.25 26.61
N ALA A 443 37.26 -27.86 26.39
CA ALA A 443 38.33 -27.91 27.39
C ALA A 443 38.87 -26.50 27.72
N ASN A 444 39.08 -25.68 26.70
CA ASN A 444 39.53 -24.30 26.84
C ASN A 444 38.49 -23.42 27.54
N LEU A 445 37.19 -23.61 27.26
CA LEU A 445 36.10 -22.93 27.95
C LEU A 445 36.07 -23.27 29.44
N ASN A 446 36.16 -24.55 29.79
CA ASN A 446 36.22 -24.99 31.19
C ASN A 446 37.46 -24.43 31.92
N LYS A 447 38.60 -24.35 31.23
CA LYS A 447 39.82 -23.74 31.75
C LYS A 447 39.65 -22.24 31.99
N ALA A 448 39.06 -21.51 31.04
CA ALA A 448 38.76 -20.08 31.14
C ALA A 448 37.78 -19.76 32.26
N ALA A 449 36.87 -20.70 32.58
CA ALA A 449 35.90 -20.57 33.66
C ALA A 449 36.47 -20.76 35.07
N GLY A 450 37.69 -21.29 35.21
CA GLY A 450 38.38 -21.39 36.50
C GLY A 450 37.60 -22.18 37.56
N GLY A 451 36.76 -23.14 37.15
CA GLY A 451 35.91 -23.94 38.05
C GLY A 451 34.49 -23.41 38.27
N SER A 452 34.12 -22.27 37.67
CA SER A 452 32.74 -21.77 37.67
C SER A 452 31.90 -22.46 36.61
N ALA A 453 30.69 -22.90 36.94
CA ALA A 453 29.78 -23.50 35.97
C ALA A 453 29.18 -22.45 35.01
N PHE A 454 29.12 -22.75 33.72
CA PHE A 454 28.36 -21.96 32.76
C PHE A 454 26.86 -22.17 33.00
N THR A 455 26.16 -21.10 33.40
CA THR A 455 24.71 -21.15 33.65
C THR A 455 23.91 -20.35 32.63
N HIS A 456 24.56 -19.40 31.95
CA HIS A 456 23.94 -18.50 30.97
C HIS A 456 24.83 -18.36 29.74
N VAL A 457 24.26 -18.59 28.56
CA VAL A 457 24.96 -18.53 27.28
C VAL A 457 24.21 -17.60 26.33
N TYR A 458 24.91 -16.63 25.78
CA TYR A 458 24.40 -15.75 24.74
C TYR A 458 25.05 -16.11 23.41
N ASP A 459 24.29 -16.68 22.49
CA ASP A 459 24.76 -17.10 21.18
C ASP A 459 24.37 -16.08 20.09
N CYS A 460 25.35 -15.30 19.67
CA CYS A 460 25.20 -14.24 18.67
C CYS A 460 25.33 -14.75 17.23
N ILE A 461 25.58 -16.05 17.00
CA ILE A 461 25.80 -16.64 15.67
C ILE A 461 24.72 -17.67 15.34
N THR A 462 24.37 -18.54 16.30
CA THR A 462 23.32 -19.57 16.18
C THR A 462 23.48 -20.48 14.96
N SER A 463 24.72 -20.93 14.70
CA SER A 463 24.96 -21.99 13.71
C SER A 463 24.63 -23.37 14.31
N GLN A 464 24.37 -24.36 13.45
CA GLN A 464 24.10 -25.72 13.93
C GLN A 464 25.25 -26.29 14.78
N ASP A 465 26.50 -26.07 14.37
CA ASP A 465 27.69 -26.54 15.09
C ASP A 465 27.87 -25.81 16.43
N THR A 466 27.57 -24.51 16.47
CA THR A 466 27.55 -23.72 17.72
C THR A 466 26.54 -24.27 18.71
N VAL A 467 25.31 -24.49 18.26
CA VAL A 467 24.22 -25.00 19.09
C VAL A 467 24.55 -26.39 19.65
N GLU A 468 25.10 -27.28 18.82
CA GLU A 468 25.53 -28.61 19.27
C GLU A 468 26.65 -28.54 20.32
N THR A 469 27.63 -27.66 20.11
CA THR A 469 28.75 -27.45 21.03
C THR A 469 28.29 -26.89 22.38
N ILE A 470 27.38 -25.90 22.38
CA ILE A 470 26.80 -25.34 23.60
C ILE A 470 25.98 -26.41 24.36
N VAL A 471 25.18 -27.20 23.65
CA VAL A 471 24.44 -28.31 24.27
C VAL A 471 25.39 -29.32 24.90
N GLU A 472 26.48 -29.69 24.23
CA GLU A 472 27.48 -30.62 24.77
C GLU A 472 28.18 -30.06 26.02
N LEU A 473 28.58 -28.80 25.98
CA LEU A 473 29.17 -28.08 27.12
C LEU A 473 28.22 -28.09 28.33
N LEU A 474 26.95 -27.72 28.14
CA LEU A 474 25.96 -27.62 29.22
C LEU A 474 25.36 -28.98 29.64
N SER A 475 25.67 -30.06 28.92
CA SER A 475 25.19 -31.41 29.26
C SER A 475 26.19 -32.20 30.13
N THR A 476 27.40 -31.67 30.31
CA THR A 476 28.51 -32.36 30.99
C THR A 476 28.91 -31.62 32.28
N ALA A 477 29.37 -32.35 33.29
CA ALA A 477 29.89 -31.73 34.52
C ALA A 477 31.20 -30.97 34.19
N PRO A 478 31.43 -29.76 34.74
CA PRO A 478 30.70 -29.11 35.85
C PRO A 478 29.48 -28.25 35.45
N ASN A 479 29.18 -28.08 34.16
CA ASN A 479 28.21 -27.10 33.64
C ASN A 479 26.79 -27.65 33.42
N LYS A 480 26.43 -28.71 34.15
CA LYS A 480 25.21 -29.46 33.86
C LYS A 480 23.95 -28.61 34.10
N GLY A 481 23.31 -28.21 33.01
CA GLY A 481 22.12 -27.37 32.97
C GLY A 481 22.42 -25.88 32.80
N GLY A 482 21.54 -25.16 32.10
CA GLY A 482 21.74 -23.74 31.81
C GLY A 482 20.74 -23.18 30.80
N LYS A 483 20.71 -21.85 30.69
CA LYS A 483 19.87 -21.13 29.73
C LYS A 483 20.69 -20.60 28.57
N VAL A 484 20.16 -20.73 27.37
CA VAL A 484 20.80 -20.27 26.13
C VAL A 484 19.87 -19.29 25.43
N THR A 485 20.37 -18.10 25.12
CA THR A 485 19.64 -17.14 24.28
C THR A 485 20.28 -17.04 22.91
N THR A 486 19.47 -17.16 21.85
CA THR A 486 19.92 -17.14 20.46
C THR A 486 19.35 -15.96 19.69
N VAL A 487 20.15 -15.41 18.77
CA VAL A 487 19.74 -14.27 17.91
C VAL A 487 19.06 -14.75 16.61
N LEU A 488 19.46 -15.91 16.08
CA LEU A 488 18.81 -16.53 14.92
C LEU A 488 18.02 -17.78 15.33
N SER A 489 17.33 -18.38 14.36
CA SER A 489 16.53 -19.57 14.60
C SER A 489 17.42 -20.80 14.80
N SER A 490 17.16 -21.53 15.87
CA SER A 490 17.85 -22.77 16.22
C SER A 490 16.95 -24.01 16.00
N ALA A 491 17.55 -25.20 16.02
CA ALA A 491 16.80 -26.45 16.01
C ALA A 491 15.91 -26.66 17.26
N TYR A 492 16.06 -25.83 18.29
CA TYR A 492 15.34 -25.89 19.57
C TYR A 492 14.34 -24.75 19.77
N ASP A 493 14.04 -23.98 18.72
CA ASP A 493 12.96 -22.97 18.72
C ASP A 493 11.57 -23.61 18.87
N ASP A 494 11.43 -24.88 18.48
CA ASP A 494 10.21 -25.66 18.66
C ASP A 494 9.99 -26.01 20.14
N LYS A 495 8.83 -25.61 20.68
CA LYS A 495 8.50 -25.72 22.11
C LYS A 495 8.56 -27.17 22.62
N ASP A 496 8.13 -28.14 21.84
CA ASP A 496 8.13 -29.55 22.25
C ASP A 496 9.56 -30.11 22.29
N THR A 497 10.39 -29.73 21.32
CA THR A 497 11.81 -30.13 21.24
C THR A 497 12.63 -29.50 22.39
N ASN A 498 12.35 -28.24 22.73
CA ASN A 498 12.99 -27.51 23.83
C ASN A 498 12.62 -28.10 25.20
N VAL A 499 11.32 -28.34 25.45
CA VAL A 499 10.85 -28.98 26.69
C VAL A 499 11.47 -30.36 26.87
N LYS A 500 11.64 -31.11 25.78
CA LYS A 500 12.32 -32.40 25.80
C LYS A 500 13.81 -32.26 26.16
N LEU A 501 14.52 -31.31 25.54
CA LEU A 501 15.93 -31.04 25.85
C LEU A 501 16.12 -30.60 27.30
N GLN A 502 15.25 -29.74 27.80
CA GLN A 502 15.26 -29.27 29.18
C GLN A 502 15.06 -30.43 30.16
N LYS A 503 14.15 -31.37 29.86
CA LYS A 503 13.91 -32.56 30.69
C LYS A 503 15.06 -33.56 30.65
N GLU A 504 15.69 -33.75 29.49
CA GLU A 504 16.74 -34.76 29.29
C GLU A 504 18.13 -34.28 29.74
N LYS A 505 18.46 -33.01 29.51
CA LYS A 505 19.80 -32.45 29.68
C LYS A 505 19.86 -31.21 30.58
N GLY A 506 18.72 -30.66 31.00
CA GLY A 506 18.66 -29.46 31.84
C GLY A 506 18.95 -28.14 31.10
N VAL A 507 18.97 -28.16 29.76
CA VAL A 507 19.29 -27.01 28.91
C VAL A 507 18.02 -26.48 28.26
N SER A 508 17.79 -25.17 28.34
CA SER A 508 16.69 -24.49 27.64
C SER A 508 17.19 -23.42 26.68
N PHE A 509 16.49 -23.25 25.57
CA PHE A 509 16.77 -22.21 24.57
C PHE A 509 15.66 -21.16 24.54
N ASP A 510 16.03 -19.90 24.42
CA ASP A 510 15.10 -18.79 24.20
C ASP A 510 15.61 -17.95 23.03
N ARG A 511 14.71 -17.53 22.13
CA ARG A 511 15.09 -16.72 20.97
C ARG A 511 14.79 -15.25 21.24
N THR A 512 15.80 -14.40 21.07
CA THR A 512 15.61 -12.96 21.02
C THR A 512 15.34 -12.53 19.57
N MET A 513 14.33 -11.69 19.33
CA MET A 513 14.02 -11.17 17.98
C MET A 513 14.35 -9.68 17.89
N CYS A 514 15.10 -9.32 16.85
CA CYS A 514 15.28 -7.93 16.46
C CYS A 514 14.04 -7.46 15.67
N GLY A 515 13.37 -6.41 16.15
CA GLY A 515 12.23 -5.77 15.47
C GLY A 515 10.84 -5.94 16.09
N SER A 516 10.71 -6.55 17.27
CA SER A 516 9.40 -6.68 17.94
C SER A 516 9.44 -6.14 19.37
N VAL A 517 9.59 -4.82 19.47
CA VAL A 517 9.24 -4.06 20.68
C VAL A 517 7.72 -3.97 20.85
N HIS A 518 6.95 -4.42 19.86
CA HIS A 518 5.59 -3.96 19.61
C HIS A 518 4.43 -4.76 20.22
N ASN A 519 4.62 -5.78 21.06
CA ASN A 519 3.43 -6.42 21.65
C ASN A 519 3.50 -6.65 23.17
N ASP A 520 4.66 -6.93 23.78
CA ASP A 520 4.67 -7.37 25.20
C ASP A 520 5.72 -6.66 26.09
N LYS A 521 6.62 -5.85 25.52
CA LYS A 521 7.77 -5.22 26.22
C LYS A 521 8.05 -3.78 25.76
N VAL A 522 7.01 -3.03 25.41
CA VAL A 522 7.11 -1.63 24.92
C VAL A 522 7.83 -0.72 25.90
N ASP A 523 7.53 -0.86 27.20
CA ASP A 523 8.16 -0.08 28.27
C ASP A 523 9.65 -0.39 28.43
N PHE A 524 10.03 -1.65 28.23
CA PHE A 524 11.44 -2.06 28.23
C PHE A 524 12.16 -1.44 27.04
N GLY A 525 11.61 -1.56 25.82
CA GLY A 525 12.24 -1.00 24.63
C GLY A 525 12.37 0.52 24.69
N THR A 526 11.31 1.25 25.08
CA THR A 526 11.32 2.72 25.17
C THR A 526 12.35 3.22 26.19
N ARG A 527 12.39 2.61 27.38
CA ARG A 527 13.38 2.93 28.41
C ARG A 527 14.80 2.61 27.91
N TRP A 528 14.96 1.46 27.28
CA TRP A 528 16.25 0.97 26.87
C TRP A 528 16.87 1.76 25.72
N PHE A 529 16.07 2.14 24.71
CA PHE A 529 16.53 3.02 23.63
C PHE A 529 17.02 4.36 24.19
N LYS A 530 16.28 4.95 25.13
CA LYS A 530 16.71 6.18 25.81
C LYS A 530 18.03 5.99 26.56
N THR A 531 18.13 4.96 27.40
CA THR A 531 19.33 4.70 28.21
C THR A 531 20.57 4.38 27.36
N VAL A 532 20.43 3.62 26.28
CA VAL A 532 21.55 3.32 25.38
C VAL A 532 22.02 4.55 24.65
N THR A 533 21.10 5.39 24.17
CA THR A 533 21.46 6.65 23.52
C THR A 533 22.22 7.54 24.49
N GLU A 534 21.73 7.70 25.72
CA GLU A 534 22.42 8.42 26.80
C GLU A 534 23.81 7.82 27.09
N TRP A 535 23.93 6.50 27.26
CA TRP A 535 25.21 5.83 27.50
C TRP A 535 26.18 5.89 26.32
N THR A 536 25.69 6.04 25.09
CA THR A 536 26.54 6.20 23.92
C THR A 536 27.09 7.62 23.85
N VAL A 537 26.26 8.63 24.13
CA VAL A 537 26.68 10.05 24.28
C VAL A 537 27.66 10.23 25.44
N GLU A 538 27.42 9.56 26.57
CA GLU A 538 28.33 9.57 27.73
C GLU A 538 29.61 8.73 27.52
N GLY A 539 29.75 8.02 26.40
CA GLY A 539 30.90 7.17 26.09
C GLY A 539 30.99 5.87 26.90
N LYS A 540 29.93 5.49 27.63
CA LYS A 540 29.82 4.22 28.37
C LYS A 540 29.63 3.02 27.44
N ILE A 541 28.94 3.21 26.32
CA ILE A 541 28.86 2.25 25.21
C ILE A 541 29.60 2.82 24.00
N LYS A 542 30.43 2.00 23.37
CA LYS A 542 31.15 2.30 22.14
C LYS A 542 30.41 1.68 20.95
N PRO A 543 30.13 2.45 19.89
CA PRO A 543 29.53 1.92 18.67
C PRO A 543 30.51 1.02 17.90
N ASN A 544 29.97 0.22 16.98
CA ASN A 544 30.79 -0.59 16.07
C ASN A 544 31.67 0.29 15.17
N LYS A 545 32.87 -0.19 14.83
CA LYS A 545 33.80 0.57 13.99
C LYS A 545 33.25 0.68 12.56
N VAL A 546 33.31 1.89 11.98
CA VAL A 546 32.94 2.11 10.58
C VAL A 546 34.16 1.90 9.68
N GLN A 547 33.95 1.16 8.59
CA GLN A 547 34.90 1.04 7.48
C GLN A 547 34.24 1.63 6.23
N LEU A 548 34.86 2.69 5.71
CA LEU A 548 34.41 3.34 4.48
C LEU A 548 34.80 2.51 3.26
N LEU A 549 33.84 2.30 2.36
CA LEU A 549 34.07 1.71 1.04
C LEU A 549 34.23 2.83 0.01
N ASP A 550 35.25 2.74 -0.83
CA ASP A 550 35.46 3.69 -1.92
C ASP A 550 34.50 3.41 -3.09
N GLY A 551 33.99 4.47 -3.72
CA GLY A 551 33.28 4.39 -5.00
C GLY A 551 31.76 4.55 -4.93
N GLY A 552 31.16 4.97 -3.81
CA GLY A 552 29.71 5.09 -3.76
C GLY A 552 29.04 3.73 -3.93
N LEU A 553 27.84 3.72 -4.53
CA LEU A 553 27.08 2.50 -4.80
C LEU A 553 27.86 1.46 -5.63
N ASP A 554 28.88 1.88 -6.40
CA ASP A 554 29.74 1.00 -7.18
C ASP A 554 30.71 0.18 -6.30
N GLY A 555 30.92 0.58 -5.05
CA GLY A 555 31.69 -0.14 -4.04
C GLY A 555 30.93 -1.28 -3.35
N VAL A 556 29.60 -1.33 -3.48
CA VAL A 556 28.74 -2.35 -2.84
C VAL A 556 29.13 -3.78 -3.21
N PRO A 557 29.43 -4.14 -4.48
CA PRO A 557 29.90 -5.48 -4.82
C PRO A 557 31.21 -5.87 -4.12
N ALA A 558 32.13 -4.92 -3.91
CA ALA A 558 33.37 -5.17 -3.18
C ALA A 558 33.11 -5.39 -1.68
N GLY A 559 32.20 -4.62 -1.09
CA GLY A 559 31.73 -4.83 0.29
C GLY A 559 31.08 -6.21 0.49
N LEU A 560 30.19 -6.61 -0.43
CA LEU A 560 29.57 -7.93 -0.42
C LEU A 560 30.58 -9.07 -0.56
N LYS A 561 31.62 -8.88 -1.38
CA LYS A 561 32.72 -9.84 -1.50
C LYS A 561 33.50 -10.00 -0.20
N LEU A 562 33.77 -8.91 0.53
CA LEU A 562 34.42 -8.97 1.85
C LEU A 562 33.57 -9.74 2.87
N LEU A 563 32.24 -9.57 2.84
CA LEU A 563 31.30 -10.34 3.68
C LEU A 563 31.30 -11.82 3.31
N GLN A 564 31.23 -12.16 2.02
CA GLN A 564 31.26 -13.55 1.54
C GLN A 564 32.58 -14.27 1.88
N GLU A 565 33.69 -13.55 1.87
CA GLU A 565 35.01 -14.08 2.23
C GLU A 565 35.26 -14.12 3.75
N ASN A 566 34.27 -13.78 4.59
CA ASN A 566 34.39 -13.66 6.06
C ASN A 566 35.54 -12.73 6.50
N LYS A 567 35.83 -11.68 5.71
CA LYS A 567 36.89 -10.70 5.99
C LYS A 567 36.41 -9.48 6.77
N VAL A 568 35.14 -9.43 7.14
CA VAL A 568 34.53 -8.37 7.96
C VAL A 568 34.14 -8.95 9.30
N SER A 569 34.63 -8.35 10.39
CA SER A 569 34.26 -8.71 11.76
C SER A 569 34.32 -7.47 12.62
N ASN A 570 33.29 -7.23 13.42
CA ASN A 570 33.17 -6.06 14.30
C ASN A 570 33.35 -4.70 13.56
N ARG A 571 32.88 -4.64 12.30
CA ARG A 571 32.94 -3.44 11.46
C ARG A 571 31.67 -3.31 10.63
N LYS A 572 31.15 -2.09 10.54
CA LYS A 572 30.12 -1.72 9.58
C LYS A 572 30.78 -1.20 8.32
N LEU A 573 30.41 -1.77 7.18
CA LEU A 573 30.79 -1.23 5.89
C LEU A 573 29.82 -0.07 5.58
N VAL A 574 30.33 1.15 5.57
CA VAL A 574 29.56 2.35 5.23
C VAL A 574 30.07 2.87 3.91
N ASP A 575 29.14 3.18 3.03
CA ASP A 575 29.42 3.83 1.78
C ASP A 575 29.15 5.33 1.97
N THR A 576 30.16 6.15 1.76
CA THR A 576 30.03 7.60 1.85
C THR A 576 30.03 8.19 0.44
N MET A 577 28.91 8.80 0.06
CA MET A 577 28.95 9.83 -0.97
C MET A 577 29.91 10.92 -0.48
N PRO A 578 30.91 11.35 -1.28
CA PRO A 578 31.84 12.35 -0.84
C PRO A 578 31.06 13.62 -0.43
N ALA A 579 31.34 14.12 0.77
CA ALA A 579 30.83 15.38 1.27
C ALA A 579 31.10 16.50 0.24
N PRO A 580 30.25 17.54 0.15
CA PRO A 580 30.42 18.61 -0.82
C PRO A 580 31.71 19.36 -0.51
N THR A 581 32.77 19.03 -1.24
CA THR A 581 33.98 19.85 -1.26
C THR A 581 33.64 21.21 -1.86
N SER A 582 34.52 22.19 -1.68
CA SER A 582 34.51 23.53 -2.31
C SER A 582 34.30 23.53 -3.83
N SER A 583 34.26 22.35 -4.46
CA SER A 583 33.68 22.10 -5.76
C SER A 583 32.20 22.46 -5.90
N ALA A 584 31.41 22.74 -4.86
CA ALA A 584 30.03 23.24 -5.04
C ALA A 584 29.99 24.64 -5.70
N ALA A 585 30.96 25.51 -5.38
CA ALA A 585 31.13 26.80 -6.05
C ALA A 585 31.78 26.64 -7.44
N ALA A 586 32.71 25.68 -7.58
CA ALA A 586 33.32 25.36 -8.88
C ALA A 586 32.35 24.63 -9.81
N ALA A 587 31.39 23.87 -9.27
CA ALA A 587 30.32 23.16 -9.98
C ALA A 587 29.14 24.08 -10.21
N ALA A 588 28.85 25.06 -9.35
CA ALA A 588 27.95 26.16 -9.71
C ALA A 588 28.53 27.00 -10.86
N ASN A 589 29.84 27.27 -10.83
CA ASN A 589 30.55 27.91 -11.94
C ASN A 589 30.70 26.99 -13.16
N ALA A 590 30.86 25.68 -13.00
CA ALA A 590 30.93 24.72 -14.11
C ALA A 590 29.55 24.38 -14.66
N VAL A 591 28.48 24.50 -13.87
CA VAL A 591 27.08 24.42 -14.31
C VAL A 591 26.67 25.74 -14.96
N GLN A 592 27.17 26.90 -14.52
CA GLN A 592 27.04 28.16 -15.26
C GLN A 592 27.88 28.17 -16.55
N GLN A 593 29.09 27.59 -16.54
CA GLN A 593 29.93 27.43 -17.74
C GLN A 593 29.42 26.31 -18.67
N ALA A 594 28.81 25.24 -18.15
CA ALA A 594 28.14 24.20 -18.95
C ALA A 594 26.77 24.65 -19.45
N ALA A 595 26.06 25.51 -18.72
CA ALA A 595 24.86 26.18 -19.22
C ALA A 595 25.20 27.14 -20.37
N SER A 596 26.41 27.71 -20.40
CA SER A 596 26.90 28.47 -21.56
C SER A 596 27.41 27.61 -22.73
N SER A 597 27.50 26.28 -22.58
CA SER A 597 27.85 25.34 -23.65
C SER A 597 26.74 24.32 -23.99
N SER A 598 25.52 24.54 -23.48
CA SER A 598 24.33 23.75 -23.77
C SER A 598 24.03 23.72 -25.28
N THR A 599 24.19 22.56 -25.90
CA THR A 599 23.74 22.29 -27.28
C THR A 599 22.20 22.15 -27.39
N MET A 600 21.47 22.15 -26.26
CA MET A 600 20.01 22.09 -26.24
C MET A 600 19.38 23.46 -26.53
N ALA A 601 18.37 23.48 -27.39
CA ALA A 601 17.65 24.70 -27.74
C ALA A 601 16.86 25.24 -26.54
N PRO A 602 16.95 26.55 -26.24
CA PRO A 602 16.11 27.20 -25.24
C PRO A 602 14.67 27.34 -25.75
N LEU A 603 13.72 27.53 -24.83
CA LEU A 603 12.37 27.96 -25.19
C LEU A 603 12.46 29.33 -25.85
N ASN A 604 11.89 29.47 -27.06
CA ASN A 604 11.93 30.71 -27.83
C ASN A 604 10.53 31.04 -28.38
N ALA A 605 9.96 32.15 -27.92
CA ALA A 605 8.63 32.60 -28.30
C ALA A 605 8.55 33.12 -29.75
N ASP A 606 9.66 33.56 -30.34
CA ASP A 606 9.70 34.10 -31.70
C ASP A 606 9.49 33.01 -32.76
N LEU A 607 9.66 31.73 -32.39
CA LEU A 607 9.41 30.58 -33.26
C LEU A 607 7.94 30.13 -33.28
N LEU A 608 7.06 30.79 -32.51
CA LEU A 608 5.67 30.38 -32.31
C LEU A 608 4.94 30.16 -33.64
N GLN A 609 4.35 28.97 -33.78
CA GLN A 609 3.41 28.64 -34.85
C GLN A 609 1.98 28.74 -34.35
N ILE A 610 1.08 29.30 -35.17
CA ILE A 610 -0.32 29.52 -34.81
C ILE A 610 -1.23 28.84 -35.83
N THR A 611 -2.12 28.00 -35.32
CA THR A 611 -3.23 27.39 -36.06
C THR A 611 -4.52 27.80 -35.37
N LEU A 612 -5.35 28.58 -36.05
CA LEU A 612 -6.62 29.08 -35.49
C LEU A 612 -7.75 28.06 -35.64
N ASN A 613 -8.71 28.12 -34.72
CA ASN A 613 -9.96 27.40 -34.80
C ASN A 613 -11.01 28.24 -35.56
N GLU A 614 -11.30 27.87 -36.80
CA GLU A 614 -12.25 28.57 -37.68
C GLU A 614 -13.72 28.44 -37.21
N ASN A 615 -14.03 27.47 -36.35
CA ASN A 615 -15.39 27.18 -35.88
C ASN A 615 -15.60 27.52 -34.39
N ALA A 616 -14.89 28.53 -33.88
CA ALA A 616 -15.07 28.97 -32.50
C ALA A 616 -16.51 29.47 -32.24
N SER A 617 -17.13 28.99 -31.16
CA SER A 617 -18.46 29.43 -30.75
C SER A 617 -18.39 30.73 -29.95
N ALA A 618 -19.50 31.46 -29.86
CA ALA A 618 -19.56 32.59 -28.95
C ALA A 618 -19.44 32.12 -27.48
N PRO A 619 -18.68 32.82 -26.62
CA PRO A 619 -18.56 32.46 -25.22
C PRO A 619 -19.89 32.72 -24.48
N ASP A 620 -20.32 31.75 -23.67
CA ASP A 620 -21.48 31.89 -22.79
C ASP A 620 -21.02 32.19 -21.35
N PHE A 621 -21.22 33.45 -20.92
CA PHE A 621 -20.82 33.99 -19.62
C PHE A 621 -21.92 33.95 -18.54
N GLU A 622 -23.14 33.51 -18.87
CA GLU A 622 -24.27 33.52 -17.92
C GLU A 622 -24.10 32.46 -16.83
N LYS A 623 -23.58 31.27 -17.20
CA LYS A 623 -23.35 30.14 -16.29
C LYS A 623 -21.91 29.67 -16.37
N LEU A 624 -21.04 30.37 -15.67
CA LEU A 624 -19.62 30.02 -15.56
C LEU A 624 -19.37 29.19 -14.30
N VAL A 625 -18.94 27.94 -14.50
CA VAL A 625 -18.46 27.06 -13.43
C VAL A 625 -16.96 26.84 -13.63
N PHE A 626 -16.20 26.92 -12.53
CA PHE A 626 -14.74 26.82 -12.56
C PHE A 626 -14.26 25.55 -13.29
N GLY A 627 -13.45 25.73 -14.34
CA GLY A 627 -12.77 24.63 -15.03
C GLY A 627 -13.64 23.70 -15.88
N GLN A 628 -14.88 24.09 -16.21
CA GLN A 628 -15.79 23.25 -17.01
C GLN A 628 -15.87 23.64 -18.50
N LYS A 629 -15.72 24.93 -18.80
CA LYS A 629 -15.67 25.46 -20.18
C LYS A 629 -14.24 25.89 -20.48
N PHE A 630 -13.80 25.70 -21.73
CA PHE A 630 -12.44 26.05 -22.17
C PHE A 630 -12.48 26.99 -23.37
N SER A 631 -11.43 27.79 -23.54
CA SER A 631 -11.27 28.63 -24.73
C SER A 631 -10.95 27.77 -25.97
N PRO A 632 -11.11 28.32 -27.19
CA PRO A 632 -10.97 27.55 -28.43
C PRO A 632 -9.55 27.07 -28.75
N HIS A 633 -8.53 27.64 -28.09
CA HIS A 633 -7.13 27.35 -28.37
C HIS A 633 -6.37 26.89 -27.11
N MET A 634 -5.25 26.21 -27.34
CA MET A 634 -4.27 25.85 -26.31
C MET A 634 -2.86 26.06 -26.84
N LEU A 635 -1.93 26.40 -25.93
CA LEU A 635 -0.49 26.46 -26.21
C LEU A 635 0.14 25.12 -25.87
N ILE A 636 1.02 24.59 -26.73
CA ILE A 636 1.82 23.38 -26.50
C ILE A 636 3.26 23.61 -26.94
N VAL A 637 4.20 23.12 -26.14
CA VAL A 637 5.63 23.05 -26.45
C VAL A 637 6.16 21.69 -26.02
N GLU A 638 6.81 20.99 -26.94
CA GLU A 638 7.46 19.70 -26.65
C GLU A 638 8.92 19.92 -26.25
N TRP A 639 9.46 19.01 -25.45
CA TRP A 639 10.86 19.01 -25.04
C TRP A 639 11.44 17.60 -25.17
N ASN A 640 12.70 17.54 -25.59
CA ASN A 640 13.48 16.31 -25.67
C ASN A 640 14.89 16.55 -25.11
N HIS A 641 15.41 15.62 -24.30
CA HIS A 641 16.74 15.75 -23.68
C HIS A 641 17.91 15.88 -24.67
N LYS A 642 17.73 15.51 -25.94
CA LYS A 642 18.76 15.65 -26.99
C LYS A 642 18.73 17.01 -27.68
N SER A 643 17.54 17.57 -27.90
CA SER A 643 17.35 18.78 -28.71
C SER A 643 16.96 20.02 -27.91
N GLY A 644 16.54 19.85 -26.65
CA GLY A 644 15.96 20.93 -25.85
C GLY A 644 14.49 21.18 -26.18
N TRP A 645 14.06 22.43 -26.01
CA TRP A 645 12.70 22.88 -26.27
C TRP A 645 12.44 22.97 -27.77
N GLY A 646 11.34 22.39 -28.22
CA GLY A 646 10.86 22.47 -29.60
C GLY A 646 10.12 23.77 -29.89
N VAL A 647 9.59 23.85 -31.11
CA VAL A 647 8.81 25.00 -31.60
C VAL A 647 7.49 25.11 -30.83
N PRO A 648 7.19 26.25 -30.18
CA PRO A 648 5.88 26.48 -29.54
C PRO A 648 4.75 26.52 -30.56
N LYS A 649 3.59 25.96 -30.19
CA LYS A 649 2.40 25.92 -31.05
C LYS A 649 1.17 26.40 -30.28
N ILE A 650 0.47 27.38 -30.81
CA ILE A 650 -0.92 27.65 -30.44
C ILE A 650 -1.80 26.95 -31.48
N GLN A 651 -2.68 26.08 -31.02
CA GLN A 651 -3.53 25.25 -31.87
C GLN A 651 -4.93 25.12 -31.27
N PRO A 652 -5.92 24.60 -32.00
CA PRO A 652 -7.25 24.35 -31.44
C PRO A 652 -7.18 23.47 -30.19
N TYR A 653 -7.99 23.81 -29.18
CA TYR A 653 -8.12 23.05 -27.95
C TYR A 653 -8.59 21.62 -28.26
N GLY A 654 -7.90 20.63 -27.71
CA GLY A 654 -8.20 19.22 -27.98
C GLY A 654 -7.47 18.25 -27.05
N PRO A 655 -7.75 16.94 -27.19
CA PRO A 655 -7.13 15.91 -26.36
C PRO A 655 -5.62 15.83 -26.60
N LEU A 656 -4.87 15.52 -25.54
CA LEU A 656 -3.45 15.20 -25.64
C LEU A 656 -3.26 13.73 -26.03
N SER A 657 -2.55 13.47 -27.13
CA SER A 657 -2.05 12.13 -27.44
C SER A 657 -0.80 11.85 -26.59
N LEU A 658 -0.86 10.82 -25.75
CA LEU A 658 0.20 10.41 -24.83
C LEU A 658 0.40 8.90 -24.94
N SER A 659 1.64 8.43 -24.77
CA SER A 659 1.86 7.00 -24.55
C SER A 659 1.10 6.56 -23.30
N PRO A 660 0.43 5.40 -23.31
CA PRO A 660 -0.12 4.78 -22.11
C PRO A 660 0.94 4.50 -21.04
N ALA A 661 2.23 4.41 -21.41
CA ALA A 661 3.34 4.21 -20.48
C ALA A 661 3.89 5.52 -19.88
N ALA A 662 3.37 6.69 -20.28
CA ALA A 662 3.91 7.98 -19.85
C ALA A 662 3.95 8.13 -18.31
N PRO A 663 5.10 8.49 -17.70
CA PRO A 663 5.26 8.65 -16.25
C PRO A 663 4.25 9.57 -15.56
N VAL A 664 3.71 10.57 -16.26
CA VAL A 664 2.62 11.39 -15.72
C VAL A 664 1.39 10.57 -15.32
N LEU A 665 1.09 9.48 -16.05
CA LEU A 665 -0.07 8.61 -15.82
C LEU A 665 0.18 7.58 -14.69
N HIS A 666 1.43 7.24 -14.40
CA HIS A 666 1.80 6.17 -13.46
C HIS A 666 2.41 6.69 -12.15
N TYR A 667 3.21 7.75 -12.24
CA TYR A 667 4.04 8.25 -11.13
C TYR A 667 3.79 9.73 -10.82
N ALA A 668 2.71 10.31 -11.38
CA ALA A 668 2.37 11.72 -11.22
C ALA A 668 3.53 12.69 -11.56
N SER A 669 4.35 12.32 -12.57
CA SER A 669 5.44 13.16 -13.10
C SER A 669 4.86 14.36 -13.86
N GLY A 670 4.35 15.33 -13.09
CA GLY A 670 3.68 16.50 -13.62
C GLY A 670 3.46 17.57 -12.57
N LEU A 671 3.41 18.80 -13.04
CA LEU A 671 3.17 20.00 -12.25
C LEU A 671 2.26 20.94 -13.01
N PHE A 672 1.65 21.87 -12.29
CA PHE A 672 0.77 22.86 -12.89
C PHE A 672 0.87 24.20 -12.17
N GLU A 673 0.43 25.24 -12.86
CA GLU A 673 0.26 26.57 -12.33
C GLU A 673 -1.19 27.06 -12.40
N GLY A 674 -1.44 28.15 -11.69
CA GLY A 674 -2.75 28.77 -11.61
C GLY A 674 -2.68 30.28 -11.57
N MET A 675 -2.97 30.90 -12.70
CA MET A 675 -3.01 32.36 -12.85
C MET A 675 -4.28 32.78 -13.60
N LYS A 676 -4.52 34.09 -13.72
CA LYS A 676 -5.73 34.65 -14.34
C LYS A 676 -5.38 35.81 -15.26
N ALA A 677 -6.20 35.97 -16.29
CA ALA A 677 -6.27 37.17 -17.10
C ALA A 677 -7.53 37.98 -16.76
N TYR A 678 -7.35 39.28 -16.64
CA TYR A 678 -8.35 40.23 -16.15
C TYR A 678 -8.63 41.28 -17.22
N ARG A 679 -9.91 41.57 -17.47
CA ARG A 679 -10.28 42.72 -18.29
C ARG A 679 -10.18 43.98 -17.43
N SER A 680 -9.49 45.00 -17.92
CA SER A 680 -9.23 46.22 -17.16
C SER A 680 -10.53 46.93 -16.78
N ALA A 681 -10.62 47.41 -15.54
CA ALA A 681 -11.77 48.17 -15.05
C ALA A 681 -11.83 49.61 -15.59
N ASP A 682 -10.74 50.11 -16.15
CA ASP A 682 -10.59 51.48 -16.71
C ASP A 682 -11.36 51.72 -18.02
N GLY A 683 -12.16 50.77 -18.49
CA GLY A 683 -12.91 50.87 -19.75
C GLY A 683 -12.05 50.78 -21.01
N SER A 684 -10.72 50.64 -20.90
CA SER A 684 -9.81 50.58 -22.06
C SER A 684 -9.93 49.29 -22.88
N GLY A 685 -10.65 48.29 -22.36
CA GLY A 685 -10.75 46.95 -22.96
C GLY A 685 -9.46 46.12 -22.88
N LYS A 686 -8.36 46.67 -22.33
CA LYS A 686 -7.08 45.98 -22.19
C LYS A 686 -7.20 44.77 -21.26
N ILE A 687 -6.51 43.69 -21.59
CA ILE A 687 -6.42 42.49 -20.76
C ILE A 687 -5.09 42.51 -20.01
N ARG A 688 -5.07 42.08 -18.74
CA ARG A 688 -3.91 42.11 -17.85
C ARG A 688 -3.62 40.74 -17.27
N LEU A 689 -2.35 40.46 -17.01
CA LEU A 689 -1.88 39.35 -16.18
C LEU A 689 -1.33 39.90 -14.87
N PHE A 690 -1.61 39.19 -13.77
CA PHE A 690 -1.16 39.58 -12.43
C PHE A 690 -0.05 38.65 -11.93
N ARG A 691 1.11 39.22 -11.61
CA ARG A 691 2.31 38.57 -11.05
C ARG A 691 2.66 37.26 -11.74
N ALA A 692 2.65 37.29 -13.08
CA ALA A 692 2.93 36.12 -13.91
C ALA A 692 4.36 35.60 -13.67
N ASP A 693 5.31 36.51 -13.44
CA ASP A 693 6.69 36.26 -13.03
C ASP A 693 6.77 35.29 -11.83
N LYS A 694 6.02 35.55 -10.74
CA LYS A 694 6.00 34.70 -9.54
C LYS A 694 5.45 33.31 -9.81
N ASN A 695 4.50 33.18 -10.74
CA ASN A 695 4.01 31.89 -11.18
C ASN A 695 5.09 31.13 -11.95
N MET A 696 5.84 31.79 -12.83
CA MET A 696 6.94 31.16 -13.57
C MET A 696 8.10 30.74 -12.66
N GLU A 697 8.46 31.57 -11.67
CA GLU A 697 9.45 31.23 -10.65
C GLU A 697 9.06 29.95 -9.89
N ARG A 698 7.79 29.85 -9.43
CA ARG A 698 7.30 28.67 -8.73
C ARG A 698 7.18 27.45 -9.66
N MET A 699 6.81 27.65 -10.92
CA MET A 699 6.74 26.59 -11.92
C MET A 699 8.13 25.98 -12.18
N ASN A 700 9.16 26.81 -12.35
CA ASN A 700 10.54 26.36 -12.54
C ASN A 700 11.10 25.66 -11.29
N ARG A 701 10.83 26.15 -10.07
CA ARG A 701 11.20 25.44 -8.84
C ARG A 701 10.55 24.06 -8.77
N SER A 702 9.27 23.97 -9.14
CA SER A 702 8.53 22.71 -9.19
C SER A 702 9.10 21.77 -10.27
N ALA A 703 9.49 22.30 -11.44
CA ALA A 703 10.08 21.52 -12.53
C ALA A 703 11.42 20.91 -12.10
N ALA A 704 12.29 21.72 -11.50
CA ALA A 704 13.57 21.25 -10.96
C ALA A 704 13.38 20.14 -9.92
N ARG A 705 12.44 20.29 -8.97
CA ARG A 705 12.15 19.25 -7.97
C ARG A 705 11.60 17.96 -8.59
N ALA A 706 10.81 18.06 -9.65
CA ALA A 706 10.23 16.92 -10.34
C ALA A 706 11.17 16.25 -11.36
N GLY A 707 12.40 16.75 -11.54
CA GLY A 707 13.32 16.30 -12.59
C GLY A 707 12.83 16.62 -14.01
N LEU A 708 11.94 17.60 -14.15
CA LEU A 708 11.40 18.07 -15.43
C LEU A 708 12.22 19.26 -15.96
N PRO A 709 12.25 19.51 -17.27
CA PRO A 709 13.04 20.60 -17.85
C PRO A 709 12.57 21.97 -17.37
N THR A 710 13.53 22.83 -16.98
CA THR A 710 13.27 24.24 -16.72
C THR A 710 13.23 25.03 -18.03
N PHE A 711 12.69 26.25 -17.98
CA PHE A 711 12.53 27.13 -19.15
C PHE A 711 12.69 28.60 -18.77
N ASN A 712 12.89 29.47 -19.76
CA ASN A 712 12.85 30.91 -19.55
C ASN A 712 11.40 31.36 -19.30
N GLY A 713 11.12 31.85 -18.10
CA GLY A 713 9.78 32.28 -17.69
C GLY A 713 9.24 33.45 -18.52
N GLU A 714 10.09 34.38 -18.93
CA GLU A 714 9.66 35.53 -19.75
C GLU A 714 9.20 35.11 -21.14
N GLU A 715 9.91 34.16 -21.76
CA GLU A 715 9.54 33.57 -23.05
C GLU A 715 8.18 32.88 -22.96
N PHE A 716 7.93 32.12 -21.89
CA PHE A 716 6.63 31.49 -21.71
C PHE A 716 5.51 32.48 -21.40
N ILE A 717 5.80 33.57 -20.68
CA ILE A 717 4.85 34.68 -20.48
C ILE A 717 4.48 35.33 -21.81
N LYS A 718 5.44 35.57 -22.71
CA LYS A 718 5.16 36.09 -24.07
C LYS A 718 4.18 35.17 -24.82
N LEU A 719 4.41 33.86 -24.77
CA LEU A 719 3.53 32.86 -25.39
C LEU A 719 2.12 32.87 -24.77
N ILE A 720 2.01 32.93 -23.44
CA ILE A 720 0.72 33.03 -22.74
C ILE A 720 -0.02 34.32 -23.11
N LYS A 721 0.68 35.47 -23.18
CA LYS A 721 0.08 36.73 -23.62
C LYS A 721 -0.47 36.62 -25.04
N THR A 722 0.26 35.99 -25.96
CA THR A 722 -0.22 35.75 -27.33
C THR A 722 -1.46 34.84 -27.34
N LEU A 723 -1.49 33.75 -26.57
CA LEU A 723 -2.67 32.90 -26.42
C LEU A 723 -3.89 33.69 -25.91
N VAL A 724 -3.71 34.50 -24.87
CA VAL A 724 -4.78 35.33 -24.31
C VAL A 724 -5.25 36.41 -25.29
N ARG A 725 -4.38 36.97 -26.13
CA ARG A 725 -4.77 37.92 -27.19
C ARG A 725 -5.61 37.26 -28.28
N ILE A 726 -5.30 36.01 -28.65
CA ILE A 726 -6.08 35.22 -29.60
C ILE A 726 -7.46 34.91 -29.00
N ASP A 727 -7.49 34.45 -27.75
CA ASP A 727 -8.72 34.10 -27.02
C ASP A 727 -9.34 35.29 -26.26
N ARG A 728 -9.06 36.53 -26.66
CA ARG A 728 -9.45 37.74 -25.92
C ARG A 728 -10.96 37.88 -25.72
N ASP A 729 -11.76 37.34 -26.64
CA ASP A 729 -13.21 37.41 -26.60
C ASP A 729 -13.77 36.46 -25.53
N TYR A 730 -13.01 35.44 -25.13
CA TYR A 730 -13.34 34.53 -24.03
C TYR A 730 -12.95 35.09 -22.64
N VAL A 731 -12.27 36.24 -22.57
CA VAL A 731 -12.07 36.93 -21.29
C VAL A 731 -13.38 37.60 -20.89
N PRO A 732 -14.03 37.18 -19.80
CA PRO A 732 -15.35 37.68 -19.44
C PRO A 732 -15.40 39.19 -19.20
N HIS A 733 -16.60 39.76 -19.35
CA HIS A 733 -16.85 41.19 -19.15
C HIS A 733 -17.56 41.49 -17.82
N GLY A 734 -18.16 40.47 -17.18
CA GLY A 734 -18.90 40.65 -15.94
C GLY A 734 -18.01 40.93 -14.74
N GLU A 735 -18.58 41.62 -13.74
CA GLU A 735 -17.89 41.94 -12.49
C GLU A 735 -17.42 40.66 -11.77
N GLY A 736 -16.14 40.64 -11.37
CA GLY A 736 -15.50 39.50 -10.72
C GLY A 736 -15.28 38.27 -11.61
N GLN A 737 -15.71 38.29 -12.88
CA GLN A 737 -15.45 37.21 -13.84
C GLN A 737 -14.05 37.37 -14.46
N THR A 738 -13.35 36.26 -14.70
CA THR A 738 -11.97 36.25 -15.21
C THR A 738 -11.72 35.09 -16.16
N LEU A 739 -10.60 35.11 -16.89
CA LEU A 739 -10.12 33.94 -17.63
C LEU A 739 -9.02 33.25 -16.82
N TYR A 740 -9.28 32.05 -16.31
CA TYR A 740 -8.29 31.25 -15.62
C TYR A 740 -7.33 30.59 -16.61
N LEU A 741 -6.03 30.67 -16.33
CA LEU A 741 -4.98 30.10 -17.16
C LEU A 741 -4.32 28.95 -16.39
N ARG A 742 -4.16 27.79 -17.05
CA ARG A 742 -3.61 26.56 -16.48
C ARG A 742 -2.35 26.14 -17.24
N PRO A 743 -1.20 26.77 -17.00
CA PRO A 743 0.08 26.24 -17.45
C PRO A 743 0.37 24.90 -16.77
N THR A 744 0.87 23.92 -17.52
CA THR A 744 1.08 22.55 -17.04
C THR A 744 2.30 21.94 -17.74
N LEU A 745 3.15 21.25 -16.98
CA LEU A 745 4.34 20.55 -17.49
C LEU A 745 4.28 19.09 -17.04
N ILE A 746 4.38 18.17 -17.99
CA ILE A 746 4.24 16.73 -17.76
C ILE A 746 5.39 15.95 -18.40
N GLY A 747 5.85 14.88 -17.74
CA GLY A 747 6.80 13.92 -18.31
C GLY A 747 6.07 12.93 -19.22
N THR A 748 6.55 12.80 -20.47
CA THR A 748 5.87 12.04 -21.52
C THR A 748 6.65 10.89 -22.18
N PRO A 749 7.80 10.39 -21.69
CA PRO A 749 8.51 9.32 -22.39
C PRO A 749 7.70 8.03 -22.42
N ASP A 750 7.86 7.24 -23.49
CA ASP A 750 7.21 5.94 -23.65
C ASP A 750 7.92 4.84 -22.83
N THR A 751 7.85 4.94 -21.50
CA THR A 751 8.52 4.00 -20.60
C THR A 751 7.87 3.93 -19.22
N LEU A 752 7.77 2.71 -18.68
CA LEU A 752 7.40 2.47 -17.28
C LEU A 752 8.61 2.55 -16.33
N GLY A 753 9.83 2.70 -16.86
CA GLY A 753 11.01 2.85 -16.03
C GLY A 753 10.92 4.12 -15.18
N MET A 754 11.10 3.98 -13.87
CA MET A 754 11.21 5.12 -12.97
C MET A 754 12.58 5.78 -13.16
N GLY A 755 12.62 7.00 -13.69
CA GLY A 755 13.85 7.75 -13.95
C GLY A 755 13.57 9.19 -14.38
N VAL A 756 14.64 9.97 -14.63
CA VAL A 756 14.53 11.34 -15.13
C VAL A 756 13.86 11.33 -16.51
N PRO A 757 12.74 12.07 -16.72
CA PRO A 757 12.05 12.09 -18.00
C PRO A 757 12.95 12.58 -19.14
N THR A 758 13.03 11.79 -20.22
CA THR A 758 13.79 12.13 -21.45
C THR A 758 12.98 12.96 -22.43
N GLU A 759 11.67 13.05 -22.22
CA GLU A 759 10.68 13.79 -23.01
C GLU A 759 9.68 14.45 -22.07
N ALA A 760 9.25 15.67 -22.41
CA ALA A 760 8.26 16.40 -21.63
C ALA A 760 7.38 17.27 -22.53
N LYS A 761 6.23 17.67 -22.00
CA LYS A 761 5.28 18.55 -22.69
C LYS A 761 4.83 19.66 -21.77
N LEU A 762 5.12 20.90 -22.17
CA LEU A 762 4.63 22.13 -21.55
C LEU A 762 3.40 22.60 -22.32
N TYR A 763 2.30 22.90 -21.64
CA TYR A 763 1.11 23.42 -22.29
C TYR A 763 0.34 24.41 -21.41
N CYS A 764 -0.53 25.23 -22.01
CA CYS A 764 -1.43 26.13 -21.30
C CYS A 764 -2.84 26.06 -21.91
N ILE A 765 -3.83 25.85 -21.07
CA ILE A 765 -5.26 25.90 -21.42
C ILE A 765 -5.94 27.02 -20.65
N CYS A 766 -6.97 27.63 -21.23
CA CYS A 766 -7.72 28.72 -20.61
C CYS A 766 -9.17 28.34 -20.36
N SER A 767 -9.77 28.85 -19.28
CA SER A 767 -11.14 28.56 -18.87
C SER A 767 -11.81 29.82 -18.32
N PRO A 768 -12.92 30.31 -18.90
CA PRO A 768 -13.65 31.43 -18.32
C PRO A 768 -14.28 31.01 -17.00
N VAL A 769 -14.09 31.82 -15.96
CA VAL A 769 -14.57 31.53 -14.60
C VAL A 769 -15.41 32.69 -14.08
N GLY A 770 -16.52 32.33 -13.43
CA GLY A 770 -17.45 33.27 -12.83
C GLY A 770 -16.87 33.94 -11.58
N ASN A 771 -17.62 34.92 -11.07
CA ASN A 771 -17.29 35.54 -9.81
C ASN A 771 -17.57 34.56 -8.66
N TYR A 772 -16.51 34.26 -7.90
CA TYR A 772 -16.56 33.35 -6.75
C TYR A 772 -17.58 33.82 -5.69
N TYR A 773 -17.78 35.14 -5.54
CA TYR A 773 -18.63 35.76 -4.53
C TYR A 773 -20.11 35.88 -4.91
N SER A 774 -20.44 35.87 -6.22
CA SER A 774 -21.83 36.01 -6.70
C SER A 774 -22.54 34.66 -6.92
N SER A 775 -21.83 33.52 -6.92
CA SER A 775 -22.41 32.17 -7.04
C SER A 775 -23.06 31.64 -5.74
N GLY A 776 -23.24 32.49 -4.72
CA GLY A 776 -23.79 32.12 -3.42
C GLY A 776 -22.83 31.35 -2.50
N THR A 777 -21.60 31.04 -2.95
CA THR A 777 -20.57 30.32 -2.18
C THR A 777 -19.39 31.17 -1.72
N GLY A 778 -19.04 32.27 -2.41
CA GLY A 778 -17.88 33.10 -2.01
C GLY A 778 -18.20 34.25 -1.07
N SER A 779 -19.43 34.77 -1.06
CA SER A 779 -19.90 35.72 -0.04
C SER A 779 -20.27 35.03 1.28
N LYS A 780 -20.40 33.70 1.24
CA LYS A 780 -20.61 32.90 2.44
C LYS A 780 -19.25 32.42 2.96
N PRO A 781 -18.97 32.62 4.25
CA PRO A 781 -17.78 32.08 4.87
C PRO A 781 -17.77 30.56 4.78
N VAL A 782 -16.57 29.97 4.75
CA VAL A 782 -16.38 28.52 4.66
C VAL A 782 -16.10 27.92 6.03
N SER A 783 -16.72 26.79 6.30
CA SER A 783 -16.44 25.98 7.49
C SER A 783 -15.30 25.01 7.22
N LEU A 784 -14.38 24.87 8.18
CA LEU A 784 -13.20 24.03 8.06
C LEU A 784 -13.27 22.81 8.97
N LEU A 785 -12.87 21.64 8.48
CA LEU A 785 -12.67 20.45 9.30
C LEU A 785 -11.17 20.23 9.54
N ALA A 786 -10.76 20.29 10.80
CA ALA A 786 -9.39 20.03 11.24
C ALA A 786 -9.29 18.61 11.80
N ARG A 787 -8.33 17.82 11.28
CA ARG A 787 -8.12 16.44 11.71
C ARG A 787 -6.64 16.11 11.85
N THR A 788 -6.34 15.21 12.77
CA THR A 788 -4.96 14.76 13.09
C THR A 788 -4.58 13.47 12.38
N ASP A 789 -5.54 12.76 11.77
CA ASP A 789 -5.33 11.48 11.08
C ASP A 789 -4.92 11.63 9.61
N VAL A 790 -4.86 12.86 9.10
CA VAL A 790 -4.52 13.18 7.72
C VAL A 790 -3.48 14.29 7.65
N VAL A 791 -2.47 14.11 6.79
CA VAL A 791 -1.38 15.06 6.61
C VAL A 791 -1.27 15.43 5.13
N ARG A 792 -1.21 16.73 4.84
CA ARG A 792 -1.08 17.24 3.46
C ARG A 792 0.34 17.10 2.93
N ALA A 793 1.31 17.45 3.76
CA ALA A 793 2.73 17.49 3.44
C ALA A 793 3.54 17.41 4.73
N TRP A 794 4.81 17.04 4.62
CA TRP A 794 5.76 16.90 5.72
C TRP A 794 7.13 17.49 5.35
N PRO A 795 7.98 17.86 6.32
CA PRO A 795 9.34 18.33 6.07
C PRO A 795 10.15 17.34 5.24
N GLY A 796 10.92 17.86 4.30
CA GLY A 796 11.65 17.04 3.29
C GLY A 796 10.78 16.47 2.16
N GLY A 797 9.44 16.61 2.26
CA GLY A 797 8.49 16.20 1.24
C GLY A 797 8.46 17.11 0.00
N THR A 798 7.28 17.28 -0.59
CA THR A 798 7.10 18.15 -1.78
C THR A 798 6.01 19.21 -1.61
N GLY A 799 5.55 19.46 -0.39
CA GLY A 799 4.43 20.36 -0.09
C GLY A 799 4.60 21.79 -0.58
N CYS A 800 5.83 22.31 -0.58
CA CYS A 800 6.17 23.64 -1.07
C CYS A 800 6.25 23.78 -2.61
N TYR A 801 5.99 22.70 -3.34
CA TYR A 801 5.99 22.67 -4.81
C TYR A 801 4.58 22.39 -5.34
N LYS A 802 4.27 22.91 -6.55
CA LYS A 802 2.93 22.76 -7.15
C LYS A 802 2.84 21.51 -8.03
N LEU A 803 3.22 20.37 -7.45
CA LEU A 803 3.22 19.06 -8.12
C LEU A 803 1.84 18.42 -8.08
N ALA A 804 1.47 17.67 -9.13
CA ALA A 804 0.20 16.94 -9.19
C ALA A 804 0.06 15.94 -8.02
N ALA A 805 1.16 15.31 -7.61
CA ALA A 805 1.19 14.33 -6.52
C ALA A 805 0.62 14.87 -5.19
N ASN A 806 0.79 16.16 -4.90
CA ASN A 806 0.33 16.78 -3.65
C ASN A 806 -1.19 16.91 -3.54
N TYR A 807 -1.92 16.75 -4.64
CA TYR A 807 -3.36 16.98 -4.68
C TYR A 807 -4.16 15.67 -4.74
N ALA A 808 -3.58 14.59 -5.27
CA ALA A 808 -4.27 13.31 -5.41
C ALA A 808 -4.76 12.77 -4.04
N GLY A 809 -3.86 12.73 -3.04
CA GLY A 809 -4.16 12.28 -1.68
C GLY A 809 -5.12 13.19 -0.90
N ALA A 810 -5.26 14.45 -1.30
CA ALA A 810 -6.12 15.43 -0.63
C ALA A 810 -7.62 15.22 -0.90
N THR A 811 -7.98 14.46 -1.95
CA THR A 811 -9.38 14.29 -2.38
C THR A 811 -10.23 13.56 -1.36
N ARG A 812 -9.69 12.52 -0.71
CA ARG A 812 -10.43 11.74 0.28
C ARG A 812 -10.75 12.58 1.54
N PRO A 813 -9.77 13.26 2.17
CA PRO A 813 -10.06 14.16 3.30
C PRO A 813 -11.05 15.28 2.95
N ALA A 814 -10.96 15.84 1.73
CA ALA A 814 -11.92 16.85 1.28
C ALA A 814 -13.35 16.29 1.16
N MET A 815 -13.50 15.05 0.71
CA MET A 815 -14.80 14.36 0.68
C MET A 815 -15.33 14.11 2.09
N ASP A 816 -14.47 13.68 3.02
CA ASP A 816 -14.86 13.45 4.42
C ASP A 816 -15.34 14.75 5.09
N ALA A 817 -14.64 15.87 4.86
CA ALA A 817 -15.09 17.18 5.32
C ALA A 817 -16.51 17.53 4.80
N LEU A 818 -16.77 17.33 3.51
CA LEU A 818 -18.10 17.58 2.92
C LEU A 818 -19.19 16.69 3.52
N LEU A 819 -18.89 15.40 3.77
CA LEU A 819 -19.84 14.46 4.38
C LEU A 819 -20.16 14.83 5.84
N GLU A 820 -19.22 15.45 6.54
CA GLU A 820 -19.38 15.94 7.91
C GLU A 820 -19.97 17.36 7.97
N GLY A 821 -20.32 17.96 6.83
CA GLY A 821 -20.96 19.29 6.78
C GLY A 821 -19.99 20.47 6.78
N TYR A 822 -18.71 20.23 6.49
CA TYR A 822 -17.67 21.25 6.33
C TYR A 822 -17.33 21.49 4.86
N HIS A 823 -16.90 22.71 4.53
CA HIS A 823 -16.62 23.09 3.14
C HIS A 823 -15.18 22.76 2.69
N GLN A 824 -14.22 22.81 3.62
CA GLN A 824 -12.79 22.61 3.34
C GLN A 824 -12.10 21.90 4.50
N VAL A 825 -10.90 21.36 4.23
CA VAL A 825 -10.03 20.78 5.26
C VAL A 825 -9.09 21.87 5.80
N LEU A 826 -8.94 21.96 7.11
CA LEU A 826 -7.81 22.65 7.73
C LEU A 826 -6.71 21.61 7.98
N TRP A 827 -5.60 21.75 7.24
CA TRP A 827 -4.51 20.79 7.31
C TRP A 827 -3.68 21.00 8.57
N LEU A 828 -3.57 19.95 9.38
CA LEU A 828 -2.73 19.92 10.58
C LEU A 828 -1.43 19.17 10.31
N PHE A 829 -0.36 19.56 11.00
CA PHE A 829 0.92 18.87 10.96
C PHE A 829 1.56 18.76 12.35
N GLY A 830 2.26 17.66 12.60
CA GLY A 830 3.04 17.46 13.82
C GLY A 830 2.21 17.10 15.07
N PRO A 831 2.89 16.67 16.15
CA PRO A 831 2.25 16.32 17.42
C PRO A 831 1.62 17.54 18.12
N ASP A 832 2.14 18.73 17.84
CA ASP A 832 1.64 20.02 18.32
C ASP A 832 0.50 20.58 17.44
N ARG A 833 0.03 19.82 16.45
CA ARG A 833 -1.19 20.13 15.67
C ARG A 833 -1.12 21.51 15.02
N GLN A 834 0.00 21.80 14.36
CA GLN A 834 0.25 23.05 13.65
C GLN A 834 -0.71 23.23 12.48
N LEU A 835 -1.31 24.41 12.36
CA LEU A 835 -2.13 24.79 11.22
C LEU A 835 -1.22 25.13 10.04
N THR A 836 -1.48 24.50 8.89
CA THR A 836 -0.66 24.68 7.68
C THR A 836 -1.40 25.42 6.57
N GLU A 837 -2.40 24.78 5.96
CA GLU A 837 -3.16 25.31 4.82
C GLU A 837 -4.66 25.03 4.96
N VAL A 838 -5.48 25.80 4.22
CA VAL A 838 -6.94 25.63 4.13
C VAL A 838 -7.29 25.05 2.77
N GLY A 839 -7.51 23.75 2.68
CA GLY A 839 -7.75 23.06 1.41
C GLY A 839 -6.57 23.23 0.46
N ALA A 840 -6.74 24.06 -0.58
CA ALA A 840 -5.68 24.42 -1.54
C ALA A 840 -5.28 25.91 -1.47
N MET A 841 -5.49 26.54 -0.30
CA MET A 841 -5.23 27.95 0.00
C MET A 841 -4.28 28.08 1.18
N ASN A 842 -3.46 29.14 1.19
CA ASN A 842 -2.69 29.49 2.37
C ASN A 842 -3.60 30.06 3.46
N LEU A 843 -3.30 29.79 4.73
CA LEU A 843 -4.05 30.28 5.88
C LEU A 843 -3.51 31.63 6.39
N PHE A 844 -4.41 32.53 6.78
CA PHE A 844 -4.13 33.68 7.64
C PHE A 844 -5.04 33.64 8.87
N VAL A 845 -4.45 33.95 10.02
CA VAL A 845 -5.16 34.11 11.30
C VAL A 845 -4.84 35.50 11.82
N VAL A 846 -5.87 36.30 12.12
CA VAL A 846 -5.72 37.61 12.73
C VAL A 846 -6.09 37.50 14.20
N PHE A 847 -5.10 37.66 15.07
CA PHE A 847 -5.31 37.79 16.50
C PHE A 847 -5.49 39.27 16.86
N ARG A 848 -6.23 39.51 17.94
CA ARG A 848 -6.37 40.82 18.56
C ARG A 848 -6.02 40.75 20.03
N ASP A 849 -5.35 41.79 20.51
CA ASP A 849 -5.17 42.07 21.92
C ASP A 849 -5.91 43.37 22.26
N GLN A 850 -6.92 43.24 23.13
CA GLN A 850 -7.81 44.36 23.43
C GLN A 850 -7.07 45.43 24.23
N GLY A 851 -7.00 46.63 23.65
CA GLY A 851 -6.53 47.82 24.36
C GLY A 851 -7.59 48.35 25.33
N VAL A 852 -7.25 49.42 26.06
CA VAL A 852 -8.19 50.10 26.99
C VAL A 852 -9.40 50.67 26.24
N ASP A 853 -9.22 50.98 24.95
CA ASP A 853 -10.25 51.39 24.01
C ASP A 853 -10.10 50.68 22.64
N SER A 854 -11.11 50.80 21.77
CA SER A 854 -11.09 50.20 20.44
C SER A 854 -9.97 50.74 19.55
N GLU A 855 -9.48 51.96 19.82
CA GLU A 855 -8.41 52.62 19.05
C GLU A 855 -7.00 52.19 19.47
N SER A 856 -6.82 51.57 20.64
CA SER A 856 -5.56 51.03 21.13
C SER A 856 -5.42 49.50 20.96
N THR A 857 -6.42 48.84 20.37
CA THR A 857 -6.38 47.40 20.08
C THR A 857 -5.28 47.07 19.09
N ARG A 858 -4.42 46.11 19.46
CA ARG A 858 -3.32 45.63 18.61
C ARG A 858 -3.73 44.36 17.86
N TYR A 859 -3.23 44.22 16.64
CA TYR A 859 -3.55 43.10 15.76
C TYR A 859 -2.28 42.38 15.33
N GLU A 860 -2.29 41.06 15.38
CA GLU A 860 -1.24 40.21 14.82
C GLU A 860 -1.83 39.43 13.64
N VAL A 861 -1.32 39.67 12.44
CA VAL A 861 -1.65 38.92 11.22
C VAL A 861 -0.62 37.81 11.06
N ALA A 862 -1.00 36.62 11.50
CA ALA A 862 -0.17 35.42 11.46
C ALA A 862 -0.46 34.56 10.23
N THR A 863 0.58 33.96 9.66
CA THR A 863 0.48 32.92 8.61
C THR A 863 1.61 31.91 8.79
N ALA A 864 1.39 30.65 8.39
CA ALA A 864 2.38 29.59 8.51
C ALA A 864 3.69 29.96 7.79
N ALA A 865 4.84 29.75 8.43
CA ALA A 865 6.16 30.00 7.87
C ALA A 865 6.49 29.05 6.69
N LEU A 866 7.48 29.42 5.87
CA LEU A 866 7.91 28.65 4.69
C LEU A 866 9.23 27.87 4.91
N ASP A 867 9.71 27.82 6.14
CA ASP A 867 11.04 27.35 6.54
C ASP A 867 11.22 25.82 6.45
N ASP A 868 10.17 25.05 6.73
CA ASP A 868 10.23 23.58 6.75
C ASP A 868 9.80 22.88 5.44
N GLY A 869 9.36 23.64 4.44
CA GLY A 869 8.94 23.13 3.13
C GLY A 869 7.56 22.46 3.10
N THR A 870 6.77 22.55 4.16
CA THR A 870 5.41 21.98 4.24
C THR A 870 4.34 22.85 3.60
N ILE A 871 4.60 24.15 3.38
CA ILE A 871 3.63 25.14 2.90
C ILE A 871 3.91 25.53 1.45
N LEU A 872 2.88 25.56 0.60
CA LEU A 872 2.99 26.08 -0.76
C LEU A 872 3.18 27.61 -0.74
N PRO A 873 4.25 28.18 -1.34
CA PRO A 873 4.42 29.63 -1.43
C PRO A 873 3.44 30.26 -2.43
N GLY A 874 2.22 30.57 -1.98
CA GLY A 874 1.15 31.14 -2.82
C GLY A 874 1.44 32.57 -3.27
N VAL A 875 1.08 32.90 -4.52
CA VAL A 875 1.27 34.28 -5.04
C VAL A 875 0.37 35.27 -4.30
N THR A 876 -0.87 34.87 -3.96
CA THR A 876 -1.78 35.72 -3.20
C THR A 876 -1.28 35.95 -1.77
N ARG A 877 -0.77 34.91 -1.10
CA ARG A 877 -0.12 35.02 0.21
C ARG A 877 1.03 36.03 0.17
N ASP A 878 1.94 35.88 -0.78
CA ASP A 878 3.08 36.79 -0.96
C ASP A 878 2.63 38.23 -1.24
N THR A 879 1.57 38.41 -2.03
CA THR A 879 0.99 39.72 -2.34
C THR A 879 0.41 40.38 -1.08
N ILE A 880 -0.35 39.64 -0.27
CA ILE A 880 -0.93 40.14 0.99
C ILE A 880 0.17 40.55 1.97
N LEU A 881 1.17 39.69 2.17
CA LEU A 881 2.31 40.00 3.04
C LEU A 881 3.07 41.23 2.55
N SER A 882 3.30 41.34 1.23
CA SER A 882 3.98 42.50 0.63
C SER A 882 3.20 43.80 0.87
N LEU A 883 1.87 43.79 0.70
CA LEU A 883 1.01 44.95 0.95
C LEU A 883 0.99 45.34 2.42
N LEU A 884 0.80 44.39 3.34
CA LEU A 884 0.76 44.66 4.78
C LEU A 884 2.12 45.18 5.28
N ARG A 885 3.23 44.63 4.80
CA ARG A 885 4.59 45.12 5.13
C ARG A 885 4.85 46.51 4.57
N ALA A 886 4.45 46.78 3.32
CA ALA A 886 4.56 48.10 2.73
C ALA A 886 3.71 49.14 3.46
N TYR A 887 2.51 48.76 3.91
CA TYR A 887 1.65 49.62 4.73
C TYR A 887 2.28 49.91 6.10
N LYS A 888 2.80 48.87 6.77
CA LYS A 888 3.53 48.99 8.04
C LYS A 888 4.76 49.91 7.92
N ALA A 889 5.45 49.86 6.79
CA ALA A 889 6.60 50.72 6.49
C ALA A 889 6.22 52.15 6.05
N GLY A 890 4.93 52.44 5.86
CA GLY A 890 4.45 53.74 5.36
C GLY A 890 4.63 53.96 3.85
N ASN A 891 5.01 52.91 3.09
CA ASN A 891 5.24 52.99 1.65
C ASN A 891 3.93 53.02 0.83
N VAL A 892 2.83 52.54 1.39
CA VAL A 892 1.50 52.59 0.79
C VAL A 892 0.46 52.99 1.83
N GLN A 893 -0.58 53.69 1.40
CA GLN A 893 -1.73 54.03 2.23
C GLN A 893 -2.88 53.08 1.88
N ILE A 894 -3.44 52.40 2.89
CA ILE A 894 -4.52 51.43 2.72
C ILE A 894 -5.65 51.80 3.68
N GLU A 895 -6.76 52.29 3.12
CA GLU A 895 -7.94 52.67 3.90
C GLU A 895 -8.64 51.44 4.48
N GLY A 896 -9.12 51.52 5.72
CA GLY A 896 -9.88 50.45 6.37
C GLY A 896 -9.05 49.46 7.20
N LEU A 897 -7.72 49.62 7.23
CA LEU A 897 -6.86 48.93 8.19
C LEU A 897 -6.65 49.78 9.46
N PRO A 898 -6.36 49.14 10.63
CA PRO A 898 -5.85 49.84 11.80
C PRO A 898 -4.58 50.64 11.48
N LYS A 899 -4.19 51.55 12.38
CA LYS A 899 -2.96 52.33 12.23
C LYS A 899 -1.74 51.38 12.09
N PRO A 900 -0.75 51.69 11.24
CA PRO A 900 0.41 50.83 10.98
C PRO A 900 1.12 50.31 12.25
N GLU A 901 1.25 51.16 13.27
CA GLU A 901 1.87 50.87 14.56
C GLU A 901 1.09 49.87 15.43
N LEU A 902 -0.18 49.60 15.10
CA LEU A 902 -1.04 48.65 15.79
C LEU A 902 -1.09 47.28 15.10
N ILE A 903 -0.38 47.10 13.97
CA ILE A 903 -0.40 45.86 13.19
C ILE A 903 0.98 45.21 13.23
N ASP A 904 1.00 43.93 13.61
CA ASP A 904 2.14 43.06 13.40
C ASP A 904 1.86 42.00 12.33
N VAL A 905 2.88 41.68 11.54
CA VAL A 905 2.77 40.76 10.40
C VAL A 905 3.83 39.69 10.56
N VAL A 906 3.41 38.50 10.96
CA VAL A 906 4.33 37.46 11.44
C VAL A 906 4.14 36.18 10.64
N GLU A 907 5.24 35.67 10.08
CA GLU A 907 5.29 34.32 9.50
C GLU A 907 5.76 33.37 10.61
N ARG A 908 4.85 32.59 11.21
CA ARG A 908 5.16 31.67 12.32
C ARG A 908 4.22 30.47 12.35
N LYS A 909 4.58 29.47 13.15
CA LYS A 909 3.71 28.34 13.46
C LYS A 909 2.57 28.80 14.38
N VAL A 910 1.36 28.36 14.06
CA VAL A 910 0.13 28.55 14.84
C VAL A 910 -0.43 27.16 15.09
N THR A 911 -0.82 26.83 16.33
CA THR A 911 -1.28 25.48 16.70
C THR A 911 -2.78 25.45 16.98
N MET A 912 -3.39 24.26 16.90
CA MET A 912 -4.80 24.11 17.29
C MET A 912 -5.03 24.46 18.76
N ASP A 913 -4.08 24.15 19.64
CA ASP A 913 -4.17 24.50 21.06
C ASP A 913 -4.19 26.03 21.26
N GLU A 914 -3.37 26.77 20.50
CA GLU A 914 -3.42 28.24 20.48
C GLU A 914 -4.77 28.76 19.98
N ILE A 915 -5.33 28.18 18.91
CA ILE A 915 -6.63 28.56 18.37
C ILE A 915 -7.75 28.36 19.39
N ILE A 916 -7.76 27.23 20.11
CA ILE A 916 -8.74 26.95 21.16
C ILE A 916 -8.63 28.00 22.27
N GLU A 917 -7.42 28.20 22.81
CA GLU A 917 -7.17 29.17 23.88
C GLU A 917 -7.58 30.60 23.48
N LYS A 918 -7.22 31.03 22.26
CA LYS A 918 -7.52 32.37 21.76
C LYS A 918 -9.00 32.54 21.43
N ALA A 919 -9.69 31.49 21.00
CA ALA A 919 -11.13 31.51 20.77
C ALA A 919 -11.89 31.70 22.09
N GLU A 920 -11.54 30.95 23.14
CA GLU A 920 -12.15 31.07 24.48
C GLU A 920 -11.99 32.48 25.06
N LYS A 921 -10.83 33.11 24.83
CA LYS A 921 -10.54 34.48 25.26
C LYS A 921 -11.08 35.56 24.33
N SER A 922 -11.82 35.20 23.27
CA SER A 922 -12.30 36.14 22.24
C SER A 922 -11.18 36.98 21.60
N GLN A 923 -9.97 36.42 21.51
CA GLN A 923 -8.76 37.04 20.96
C GLN A 923 -8.53 36.71 19.48
N ILE A 924 -9.37 35.89 18.86
CA ILE A 924 -9.39 35.74 17.39
C ILE A 924 -10.25 36.85 16.80
N ALA A 925 -9.68 37.64 15.89
CA ALA A 925 -10.42 38.66 15.15
C ALA A 925 -11.01 38.09 13.86
N GLU A 926 -10.18 37.40 13.06
CA GLU A 926 -10.56 36.89 11.74
C GLU A 926 -9.72 35.66 11.37
N VAL A 927 -10.29 34.74 10.59
CA VAL A 927 -9.55 33.67 9.91
C VAL A 927 -9.95 33.65 8.44
N PHE A 928 -8.97 33.57 7.53
CA PHE A 928 -9.25 33.50 6.11
C PHE A 928 -8.20 32.73 5.32
N GLY A 929 -8.64 32.08 4.24
CA GLY A 929 -7.77 31.47 3.23
C GLY A 929 -7.37 32.47 2.15
N SER A 930 -6.23 32.26 1.49
CA SER A 930 -5.78 33.04 0.33
C SER A 930 -5.30 32.16 -0.83
N GLY A 931 -5.69 32.50 -2.05
CA GLY A 931 -5.31 31.73 -3.25
C GLY A 931 -5.89 32.31 -4.54
N THR A 932 -5.35 31.95 -5.71
CA THR A 932 -5.73 32.57 -7.00
C THR A 932 -7.22 32.45 -7.31
N ALA A 933 -7.87 31.33 -6.95
CA ALA A 933 -9.26 31.06 -7.30
C ALA A 933 -10.24 32.07 -6.67
N ALA A 934 -10.20 32.21 -5.34
CA ALA A 934 -11.08 33.08 -4.58
C ALA A 934 -10.45 34.45 -4.25
N VAL A 935 -9.15 34.65 -4.49
CA VAL A 935 -8.33 35.72 -3.89
C VAL A 935 -8.22 35.53 -2.38
N VAL A 936 -9.31 35.74 -1.64
CA VAL A 936 -9.42 35.50 -0.20
C VAL A 936 -10.75 34.83 0.16
N CYS A 937 -10.82 34.07 1.25
CA CYS A 937 -12.06 33.39 1.64
C CYS A 937 -12.20 33.39 3.17
N SER A 938 -13.29 33.95 3.70
CA SER A 938 -13.55 34.01 5.14
C SER A 938 -13.88 32.64 5.71
N VAL A 939 -13.55 32.41 6.98
CA VAL A 939 -13.85 31.19 7.72
C VAL A 939 -14.84 31.49 8.84
N ASP A 940 -15.91 30.68 8.95
CA ASP A 940 -16.93 30.84 10.00
C ASP A 940 -16.74 29.98 11.22
N LYS A 941 -16.22 28.78 11.03
CA LYS A 941 -15.95 27.84 12.11
C LYS A 941 -14.88 26.84 11.73
N ILE A 942 -14.24 26.31 12.77
CA ILE A 942 -13.28 25.23 12.69
C ILE A 942 -13.80 24.07 13.52
N GLY A 943 -14.15 22.97 12.86
CA GLY A 943 -14.49 21.71 13.50
C GLY A 943 -13.23 20.96 13.92
N PHE A 944 -13.13 20.59 15.20
CA PHE A 944 -12.00 19.84 15.75
C PHE A 944 -12.47 18.94 16.90
N GLU A 945 -12.10 17.65 16.85
CA GLU A 945 -12.43 16.64 17.89
C GLU A 945 -13.93 16.62 18.29
N GLY A 946 -14.81 16.81 17.30
CA GLY A 946 -16.27 16.80 17.51
C GLY A 946 -16.85 18.12 18.03
N MET A 947 -16.03 19.16 18.21
CA MET A 947 -16.46 20.51 18.62
C MET A 947 -16.35 21.49 17.46
N ASP A 948 -17.33 22.39 17.34
CA ASP A 948 -17.29 23.53 16.43
C ASP A 948 -16.73 24.76 17.17
N ILE A 949 -15.57 25.24 16.76
CA ILE A 949 -14.97 26.48 17.26
C ILE A 949 -15.45 27.63 16.37
N PRO A 950 -16.31 28.54 16.86
CA PRO A 950 -16.81 29.65 16.06
C PRO A 950 -15.72 30.70 15.82
N ILE A 951 -15.64 31.21 14.60
CA ILE A 951 -14.78 32.33 14.22
C ILE A 951 -15.67 33.58 14.04
N PRO A 952 -15.29 34.75 14.60
CA PRO A 952 -16.08 35.97 14.43
C PRO A 952 -16.19 36.42 12.98
N ILE A 953 -17.43 36.72 12.56
CA ILE A 953 -17.75 37.23 11.22
C ILE A 953 -18.74 38.39 11.31
N GLN A 954 -18.60 39.37 10.42
CA GLN A 954 -19.54 40.47 10.28
C GLN A 954 -20.83 40.05 9.57
N ALA A 955 -21.89 40.87 9.67
CA ALA A 955 -23.22 40.52 9.15
C ALA A 955 -23.25 40.19 7.64
N ASP A 956 -22.31 40.74 6.87
CA ASP A 956 -22.19 40.51 5.43
C ASP A 956 -21.17 39.41 5.05
N GLY A 957 -20.67 38.65 6.02
CA GLY A 957 -19.75 37.53 5.79
C GLY A 957 -18.28 37.89 5.65
N MET A 958 -17.92 39.19 5.72
CA MET A 958 -16.55 39.66 5.47
C MET A 958 -16.01 40.55 6.61
N SER A 959 -14.87 40.15 7.16
CA SER A 959 -14.19 40.91 8.21
C SER A 959 -13.20 41.95 7.62
N ALA A 960 -12.70 42.87 8.45
CA ALA A 960 -12.06 44.12 8.02
C ALA A 960 -10.74 43.90 7.25
N PHE A 961 -9.85 43.05 7.76
CA PHE A 961 -8.58 42.74 7.09
C PHE A 961 -8.83 42.02 5.76
N MET A 962 -9.69 41.00 5.77
CA MET A 962 -10.01 40.24 4.56
C MET A 962 -10.63 41.13 3.47
N ARG A 963 -11.65 41.93 3.80
CA ARG A 963 -12.30 42.86 2.85
C ARG A 963 -11.29 43.84 2.25
N THR A 964 -10.42 44.38 3.10
CA THR A 964 -9.41 45.34 2.64
C THR A 964 -8.42 44.67 1.70
N MET A 965 -7.93 43.47 2.03
CA MET A 965 -7.05 42.71 1.14
C MET A 965 -7.74 42.29 -0.16
N LEU A 966 -9.03 41.95 -0.12
CA LEU A 966 -9.80 41.67 -1.33
C LEU A 966 -9.81 42.90 -2.25
N ARG A 967 -10.14 44.09 -1.71
CA ARG A 967 -10.16 45.36 -2.48
C ARG A 967 -8.79 45.71 -3.03
N GLU A 968 -7.74 45.65 -2.22
CA GLU A 968 -6.38 46.03 -2.63
C GLU A 968 -5.81 45.09 -3.70
N VAL A 969 -6.02 43.78 -3.57
CA VAL A 969 -5.51 42.79 -4.53
C VAL A 969 -6.31 42.84 -5.83
N THR A 970 -7.64 42.84 -5.75
CA THR A 970 -8.50 42.90 -6.95
C THR A 970 -8.36 44.25 -7.67
N GLY A 971 -8.27 45.36 -6.94
CA GLY A 971 -8.03 46.67 -7.54
C GLY A 971 -6.78 46.69 -8.42
N ARG A 972 -5.69 46.04 -8.01
CA ARG A 972 -4.45 45.93 -8.80
C ARG A 972 -4.55 44.91 -9.95
N GLN A 973 -5.23 43.80 -9.72
CA GLN A 973 -5.48 42.77 -10.74
C GLN A 973 -6.26 43.33 -11.95
N TRP A 974 -7.31 44.13 -11.69
CA TRP A 974 -8.14 44.77 -12.73
C TRP A 974 -7.59 46.14 -13.18
N GLY A 975 -6.51 46.62 -12.58
CA GLY A 975 -5.87 47.90 -12.93
C GLY A 975 -6.60 49.15 -12.46
N ALA A 976 -7.60 49.02 -11.57
CA ALA A 976 -8.24 50.15 -10.90
C ALA A 976 -7.28 50.84 -9.91
N ILE A 977 -6.40 50.06 -9.28
CA ILE A 977 -5.27 50.55 -8.49
C ILE A 977 -3.99 50.34 -9.31
N PRO A 978 -3.28 51.40 -9.73
CA PRO A 978 -2.06 51.27 -10.52
C PRO A 978 -0.98 50.48 -9.78
N CYS A 979 -0.42 49.46 -10.43
CA CYS A 979 0.73 48.70 -9.94
C CYS A 979 1.44 48.02 -11.13
N PRO A 980 2.19 48.79 -11.94
CA PRO A 980 2.77 48.29 -13.19
C PRO A 980 3.77 47.15 -12.99
N GLU A 981 4.39 47.07 -11.81
CA GLU A 981 5.31 46.00 -11.41
C GLU A 981 4.60 44.64 -11.27
N TRP A 982 3.33 44.62 -10.86
CA TRP A 982 2.58 43.39 -10.63
C TRP A 982 1.52 43.11 -11.69
N SER A 983 1.02 44.13 -12.37
CA SER A 983 -0.10 44.03 -13.32
C SER A 983 0.35 44.48 -14.71
N THR A 984 0.59 43.52 -15.60
CA THR A 984 1.11 43.79 -16.94
C THR A 984 0.03 43.55 -18.00
N VAL A 985 -0.04 44.43 -19.00
CA VAL A 985 -0.98 44.29 -20.11
C VAL A 985 -0.53 43.14 -21.03
N CYS A 986 -1.50 42.37 -21.52
CA CYS A 986 -1.31 41.28 -22.46
C CYS A 986 -0.81 41.78 -23.80
#